data_AF-A0A9E1CF93-F1
#
_entry.id   AF-A0A9E1CF93-F1
#
_cell.length_a   1.000
_cell.length_b   1.000
_cell.length_c   1.000
_cell.angle_alpha   90.00
_cell.angle_beta   90.00
_cell.angle_gamma   90.00
#
_symmetry.space_group_name_H-M   'P 1'
#
loop_
_entity.id
_entity.type
_entity.pdbx_description
1 polymer ?
#
loop_
_entity_poly.entity_id
_entity_poly.type
_entity_poly.pdbx_seq_one_letter_code
_entity_poly.pdbx_strand_id
1 'polypeptide(L)'
;IYSEIPVSVQTTAARDGYVFSGWSYDTEGKTTWTSNDTVFPAKDITLYAKWIDPSEVDDPLAYHRQSALESLKRQYEKYSKSDYSEENWAKLEQAYQDGIKAINEAPAADGKYIEDNIIAELNKALQAMGAIKPDRAGKIDIIVSLDAQTLGLGYYIDPTIVTVDKYTQASYVITDLIKQTIKERDKMDLEGATVDHVSEPDVNPPYAYMMTGTEANSFYLAQVYWPDQSKAKVAEYIKKAATSKITEEGYKDGKYLGEFDYCEKSGWMYSIADRMTGNPSFPGVGAADWRLSDGEVMRWQFTVWGYGADLNADNSAWGQPSITGNSGDKTELTVMIAELRQVYGDKLLRNNKTYFDIYRDVLCNPLATQEELDAAVAKRSQIEEELKDAYAAENAKDLIEAIGTVTLERKAAIEAARAAYNALTEEQLAIFNELYPDHLKILTDAEARYEELKKQAEQEEIDKAAAQEVIKLIDDIGGVESVTGSSGPKIRKARAAYDALTDAQKKYVTNYDVLVACEEAFDAIPNPVPTPVTPSKPSKPKDDKPTTGSSFTDVPAGSWYADAVKYVSEKGLMNGTSKNGFSPNATTTRGMIVTILARVEGVNTNGTPWYAAGQKWAMSNGISDGTNMVGEVTREQLAAILYRYAKQKGYDVSKSAALTAFSDADKVSGYASEAMQWAVAEGLLQGSNGKLDPQGSATRAQVATILMRFMEKIAK
;
A
#
# COMPACT_ATOMS: atom_id res chain seq x y z
N ILE A 1 41.22 33.76 52.93
CA ILE A 1 41.50 35.01 52.18
C ILE A 1 40.42 35.17 51.13
N TYR A 2 39.76 36.34 51.08
CA TYR A 2 38.86 36.67 49.99
C TYR A 2 39.60 37.58 49.02
N SER A 3 39.59 37.21 47.75
CA SER A 3 40.12 38.04 46.67
C SER A 3 38.94 38.48 45.82
N GLU A 4 38.92 39.75 45.41
CA GLU A 4 37.96 40.22 44.40
C GLU A 4 38.27 39.48 43.12
N ILE A 5 37.35 38.62 42.71
CA ILE A 5 37.51 37.75 41.56
C ILE A 5 36.26 37.98 40.71
N PRO A 6 36.38 38.46 39.46
CA PRO A 6 35.22 38.75 38.62
C PRO A 6 34.24 37.57 38.62
N VAL A 7 32.94 37.82 38.58
CA VAL A 7 31.90 36.77 38.58
C VAL A 7 32.08 35.74 37.47
N SER A 8 32.87 36.10 36.47
CA SER A 8 33.15 35.27 35.33
C SER A 8 34.09 34.08 35.60
N VAL A 9 34.85 34.06 36.71
CA VAL A 9 35.87 33.01 37.00
C VAL A 9 35.38 31.90 37.96
N GLN A 10 34.05 31.68 38.01
CA GLN A 10 33.41 30.92 39.09
C GLN A 10 33.63 29.40 39.16
N THR A 11 34.22 28.73 38.18
CA THR A 11 34.29 27.25 38.21
C THR A 11 35.70 26.67 38.31
N THR A 12 36.75 27.49 38.22
CA THR A 12 38.15 27.00 38.22
C THR A 12 39.16 27.96 38.84
N ALA A 13 38.72 28.79 39.78
CA ALA A 13 39.65 29.61 40.52
C ALA A 13 40.72 28.69 41.19
N ALA A 14 41.97 28.78 40.72
CA ALA A 14 43.15 28.22 41.39
C ALA A 14 44.11 29.34 41.87
N ARG A 15 44.71 29.17 43.05
CA ARG A 15 45.69 30.10 43.63
C ARG A 15 46.83 29.29 44.21
N ASP A 16 48.05 29.52 43.71
CA ASP A 16 49.24 28.82 44.17
C ASP A 16 49.38 28.86 45.69
N GLY A 17 49.48 27.67 46.30
CA GLY A 17 49.59 27.52 47.75
C GLY A 17 48.29 27.68 48.54
N TYR A 18 47.12 27.75 47.88
CA TYR A 18 45.82 27.87 48.53
C TYR A 18 44.77 26.94 47.93
N VAL A 19 43.82 26.52 48.76
CA VAL A 19 42.68 25.67 48.38
C VAL A 19 41.48 26.54 48.04
N PHE A 20 40.84 26.27 46.92
CA PHE A 20 39.57 26.90 46.56
C PHE A 20 38.40 26.29 47.34
N SER A 21 37.58 27.14 47.97
CA SER A 21 36.50 26.71 48.89
C SER A 21 35.11 27.27 48.54
N GLY A 22 34.94 27.85 47.36
CA GLY A 22 33.65 28.38 46.90
C GLY A 22 33.61 29.91 46.80
N TRP A 23 32.41 30.45 46.57
CA TRP A 23 32.19 31.86 46.25
C TRP A 23 31.35 32.57 47.28
N SER A 24 31.53 33.89 47.40
CA SER A 24 30.69 34.76 48.21
C SER A 24 30.35 36.05 47.47
N TYR A 25 29.17 36.62 47.74
CA TYR A 25 28.79 37.96 47.27
C TYR A 25 29.51 39.09 48.02
N ASP A 26 30.24 38.78 49.10
CA ASP A 26 30.90 39.79 49.92
C ASP A 26 32.33 39.38 50.31
N THR A 27 33.16 40.39 50.60
CA THR A 27 34.58 40.22 50.98
C THR A 27 34.78 39.53 52.33
N GLU A 28 33.72 39.36 53.11
CA GLU A 28 33.74 38.83 54.47
C GLU A 28 33.33 37.35 54.51
N GLY A 29 32.77 36.83 53.42
CA GLY A 29 32.28 35.46 53.30
C GLY A 29 30.98 35.17 54.03
N LYS A 30 30.17 36.19 54.31
CA LYS A 30 28.90 36.05 55.06
C LYS A 30 27.76 35.54 54.19
N THR A 31 27.79 35.89 52.90
CA THR A 31 26.77 35.52 51.91
C THR A 31 27.38 34.60 50.87
N THR A 32 27.20 33.29 51.02
CA THR A 32 27.75 32.30 50.08
C THR A 32 26.97 32.30 48.76
N TRP A 33 27.69 32.20 47.63
CA TRP A 33 27.11 31.97 46.31
C TRP A 33 27.19 30.47 45.97
N THR A 34 26.11 29.91 45.45
CA THR A 34 26.04 28.52 44.99
C THR A 34 25.47 28.48 43.57
N SER A 35 25.88 27.51 42.76
CA SER A 35 25.41 27.26 41.38
C SER A 35 23.91 26.93 41.25
N ASN A 36 23.13 27.06 42.33
CA ASN A 36 21.72 26.71 42.42
C ASN A 36 20.78 27.93 42.28
N ASP A 37 21.29 29.15 42.13
CA ASP A 37 20.44 30.30 41.80
C ASP A 37 20.10 30.28 40.31
N THR A 38 18.92 29.74 39.96
CA THR A 38 18.37 29.69 38.59
C THR A 38 18.01 31.07 38.01
N VAL A 39 18.58 32.16 38.54
CA VAL A 39 18.34 33.54 38.11
C VAL A 39 19.65 34.32 38.27
N PHE A 40 20.28 34.67 37.16
CA PHE A 40 21.31 35.72 37.17
C PHE A 40 20.65 37.06 37.54
N PRO A 41 21.20 37.84 38.48
CA PRO A 41 20.69 39.18 38.78
C PRO A 41 20.79 40.09 37.56
N ALA A 42 19.76 40.89 37.29
CA ALA A 42 19.70 41.86 36.17
C ALA A 42 20.65 43.08 36.32
N LYS A 43 21.69 42.97 37.16
CA LYS A 43 22.68 44.01 37.47
C LYS A 43 24.04 43.34 37.70
N ASP A 44 25.11 44.09 37.46
CA ASP A 44 26.47 43.68 37.81
C ASP A 44 26.53 43.18 39.25
N ILE A 45 26.98 41.94 39.41
CA ILE A 45 27.32 41.36 40.71
C ILE A 45 28.84 41.25 40.82
N THR A 46 29.36 41.35 42.04
CA THR A 46 30.77 41.11 42.37
C THR A 46 30.81 39.89 43.28
N LEU A 47 31.62 38.90 42.92
CA LEU A 47 31.82 37.70 43.71
C LEU A 47 33.26 37.65 44.22
N TYR A 48 33.48 36.92 45.29
CA TYR A 48 34.74 36.81 45.98
C TYR A 48 35.05 35.33 46.14
N ALA A 49 36.16 34.91 45.54
CA ALA A 49 36.66 33.54 45.71
C ALA A 49 37.16 33.37 47.14
N LYS A 50 36.68 32.32 47.81
CA LYS A 50 37.14 31.92 49.12
C LYS A 50 38.35 31.01 48.96
N TRP A 51 39.50 31.52 49.38
CA TRP A 51 40.75 30.76 49.47
C TRP A 51 41.03 30.40 50.90
N ILE A 52 41.32 29.14 51.15
CA ILE A 52 41.71 28.65 52.47
C ILE A 52 43.15 28.14 52.38
N ASP A 53 43.93 28.36 53.43
CA ASP A 53 45.26 27.76 53.52
C ASP A 53 45.11 26.22 53.48
N PRO A 54 45.92 25.47 52.71
CA PRO A 54 45.80 24.01 52.64
C PRO A 54 45.94 23.32 53.99
N SER A 55 46.62 23.95 54.97
CA SER A 55 46.72 23.46 56.34
C SER A 55 45.45 23.66 57.19
N GLU A 56 44.50 24.47 56.70
CA GLU A 56 43.22 24.79 57.32
C GLU A 56 42.02 24.09 56.64
N VAL A 57 42.26 23.26 55.62
CA VAL A 57 41.21 22.51 54.91
C VAL A 57 41.41 21.01 55.06
N ASP A 58 40.38 20.33 55.56
CA ASP A 58 40.39 18.87 55.71
C ASP A 58 40.27 18.13 54.36
N ASP A 59 39.47 18.64 53.41
CA ASP A 59 39.37 18.12 52.03
C ASP A 59 39.50 19.25 50.99
N PRO A 60 40.64 19.36 50.28
CA PRO A 60 40.85 20.39 49.29
C PRO A 60 40.02 20.24 48.02
N LEU A 61 39.29 19.13 47.85
CA LEU A 61 38.47 18.83 46.67
C LEU A 61 36.96 19.04 46.92
N ALA A 62 36.56 19.45 48.12
CA ALA A 62 35.16 19.47 48.55
C ALA A 62 34.22 20.21 47.57
N TYR A 63 34.66 21.33 47.01
CA TYR A 63 33.88 22.09 46.03
C TYR A 63 33.68 21.31 44.71
N HIS A 64 34.74 20.71 44.17
CA HIS A 64 34.67 19.94 42.93
C HIS A 64 33.80 18.69 43.07
N ARG A 65 33.89 18.01 44.23
CA ARG A 65 32.98 16.90 44.58
C ARG A 65 31.53 17.36 44.57
N GLN A 66 31.22 18.47 45.24
CA GLN A 66 29.86 19.02 45.28
C GLN A 66 29.31 19.32 43.88
N SER A 67 30.11 19.94 43.01
CA SER A 67 29.72 20.24 41.63
C SER A 67 29.46 18.99 40.79
N ALA A 68 30.31 17.96 40.94
CA ALA A 68 30.13 16.67 40.27
C ALA A 68 28.89 15.93 40.79
N LEU A 69 28.64 15.93 42.10
CA LEU A 69 27.44 15.34 42.70
C LEU A 69 26.15 16.02 42.22
N GLU A 70 26.15 17.35 42.11
CA GLU A 70 25.01 18.10 41.56
C GLU A 70 24.76 17.74 40.09
N SER A 71 25.82 17.57 39.29
CA SER A 71 25.72 17.13 37.90
C SER A 71 25.18 15.71 37.78
N LEU A 72 25.67 14.79 38.62
CA LEU A 72 25.18 13.42 38.70
C LEU A 72 23.69 13.39 39.09
N LYS A 73 23.31 14.17 40.10
CA LYS A 73 21.93 14.31 40.57
C LYS A 73 21.01 14.82 39.47
N ARG A 74 21.41 15.87 38.74
CA ARG A 74 20.62 16.40 37.61
C ARG A 74 20.36 15.34 36.54
N GLN A 75 21.34 14.49 36.23
CA GLN A 75 21.14 13.40 35.26
C GLN A 75 20.27 12.29 35.84
N TYR A 76 20.43 11.95 37.11
CA TYR A 76 19.57 10.98 37.80
C TYR A 76 18.10 11.43 37.83
N GLU A 77 17.84 12.71 38.10
CA GLU A 77 16.48 13.29 38.17
C GLU A 77 15.75 13.28 36.81
N LYS A 78 16.45 13.08 35.70
CA LYS A 78 15.81 12.88 34.38
C LYS A 78 15.10 11.53 34.27
N TYR A 79 15.55 10.52 35.02
CA TYR A 79 14.96 9.18 34.96
C TYR A 79 13.64 9.10 35.72
N SER A 80 12.61 8.54 35.08
CA SER A 80 11.32 8.29 35.70
C SER A 80 11.19 6.83 36.10
N LYS A 81 10.88 6.58 37.38
CA LYS A 81 10.64 5.24 37.92
C LYS A 81 9.57 4.45 37.16
N SER A 82 8.58 5.13 36.57
CA SER A 82 7.53 4.50 35.75
C SER A 82 8.05 3.78 34.50
N ASP A 83 9.23 4.16 34.02
CA ASP A 83 9.79 3.68 32.75
C ASP A 83 10.63 2.41 32.95
N TYR A 84 10.84 2.00 34.21
CA TYR A 84 11.66 0.87 34.63
C TYR A 84 10.85 -0.13 35.46
N SER A 85 11.20 -1.40 35.30
CA SER A 85 10.84 -2.47 36.24
C SER A 85 11.48 -2.20 37.60
N GLU A 86 10.94 -2.82 38.65
CA GLU A 86 11.51 -2.68 40.01
C GLU A 86 12.99 -3.10 40.06
N GLU A 87 13.36 -4.15 39.31
CA GLU A 87 14.74 -4.64 39.23
C GLU A 87 15.67 -3.63 38.55
N ASN A 88 15.30 -3.11 37.38
CA ASN A 88 16.15 -2.17 36.66
C ASN A 88 16.19 -0.80 37.34
N TRP A 89 15.10 -0.35 37.96
CA TRP A 89 15.12 0.84 38.80
C TRP A 89 16.07 0.69 39.99
N ALA A 90 16.06 -0.47 40.66
CA ALA A 90 16.98 -0.73 41.76
C ALA A 90 18.45 -0.72 41.31
N LYS A 91 18.75 -1.24 40.11
CA LYS A 91 20.10 -1.14 39.51
C LYS A 91 20.48 0.32 39.21
N LEU A 92 19.52 1.13 38.75
CA LEU A 92 19.76 2.54 38.41
C LEU A 92 20.04 3.36 39.65
N GLU A 93 19.24 3.17 40.70
CA GLU A 93 19.50 3.75 42.02
C GLU A 93 20.86 3.31 42.55
N GLN A 94 21.20 2.02 42.45
CA GLN A 94 22.50 1.53 42.91
C GLN A 94 23.66 2.20 42.15
N ALA A 95 23.56 2.31 40.82
CA ALA A 95 24.58 2.99 40.01
C ALA A 95 24.72 4.48 40.39
N TYR A 96 23.61 5.16 40.69
CA TYR A 96 23.62 6.53 41.20
C TYR A 96 24.33 6.64 42.57
N GLN A 97 23.99 5.77 43.52
CA GLN A 97 24.61 5.75 44.85
C GLN A 97 26.10 5.36 44.80
N ASP A 98 26.47 4.40 43.95
CA ASP A 98 27.86 4.02 43.71
C ASP A 98 28.65 5.19 43.10
N GLY A 99 28.02 5.95 42.20
CA GLY A 99 28.58 7.18 41.65
C GLY A 99 28.81 8.26 42.69
N ILE A 100 27.83 8.52 43.58
CA ILE A 100 27.99 9.44 44.71
C ILE A 100 29.20 9.03 45.55
N LYS A 101 29.33 7.74 45.85
CA LYS A 101 30.44 7.22 46.64
C LYS A 101 31.78 7.41 45.93
N ALA A 102 31.88 7.02 44.67
CA ALA A 102 33.10 7.13 43.88
C ALA A 102 33.57 8.59 43.74
N ILE A 103 32.65 9.51 43.47
CA ILE A 103 32.92 10.95 43.42
C ILE A 103 33.42 11.48 44.77
N ASN A 104 32.89 10.98 45.89
CA ASN A 104 33.35 11.40 47.22
C ASN A 104 34.70 10.81 47.63
N GLU A 105 35.06 9.63 47.11
CA GLU A 105 36.30 8.93 47.44
C GLU A 105 37.45 9.24 46.46
N ALA A 106 37.16 9.85 45.30
CA ALA A 106 38.15 10.15 44.26
C ALA A 106 39.32 11.00 44.80
N PRO A 107 40.59 10.57 44.66
CA PRO A 107 41.73 11.35 45.11
C PRO A 107 42.05 12.49 44.13
N ALA A 108 42.87 13.46 44.55
CA ALA A 108 43.40 14.48 43.65
C ALA A 108 44.21 13.80 42.52
N ALA A 109 44.10 14.32 41.29
CA ALA A 109 44.90 13.82 40.18
C ALA A 109 46.34 14.36 40.24
N ASP A 110 47.30 13.55 39.77
CA ASP A 110 48.71 13.94 39.61
C ASP A 110 48.95 14.87 38.41
N GLY A 111 47.88 15.22 37.69
CA GLY A 111 47.88 15.97 36.43
C GLY A 111 47.82 17.49 36.59
N LYS A 112 47.52 18.16 35.48
CA LYS A 112 47.42 19.63 35.43
C LYS A 112 46.25 20.17 36.27
N TYR A 113 45.20 19.37 36.46
CA TYR A 113 43.99 19.73 37.19
C TYR A 113 43.74 18.70 38.28
N ILE A 114 43.59 19.15 39.52
CA ILE A 114 43.46 18.27 40.69
C ILE A 114 42.13 17.52 40.70
N GLU A 115 41.13 18.05 39.98
CA GLU A 115 39.77 17.54 39.86
C GLU A 115 39.55 16.48 38.77
N ASP A 116 40.55 16.17 37.92
CA ASP A 116 40.39 15.28 36.77
C ASP A 116 39.83 13.89 37.16
N ASN A 117 40.28 13.35 38.30
CA ASN A 117 39.77 12.07 38.80
C ASN A 117 38.28 12.15 39.21
N ILE A 118 37.83 13.29 39.75
CA ILE A 118 36.42 13.48 40.14
C ILE A 118 35.54 13.50 38.88
N ILE A 119 35.99 14.18 37.83
CA ILE A 119 35.29 14.22 36.54
C ILE A 119 35.24 12.82 35.91
N ALA A 120 36.32 12.05 36.00
CA ALA A 120 36.35 10.68 35.53
C ALA A 120 35.34 9.78 36.26
N GLU A 121 35.23 9.90 37.60
CA GLU A 121 34.22 9.14 38.36
C GLU A 121 32.78 9.60 38.08
N LEU A 122 32.55 10.89 37.84
CA LEU A 122 31.26 11.39 37.35
C LEU A 122 30.86 10.71 36.03
N ASN A 123 31.75 10.73 35.03
CA ASN A 123 31.46 10.14 33.72
C ASN A 123 31.20 8.62 33.83
N LYS A 124 31.97 7.89 34.64
CA LYS A 124 31.72 6.46 34.92
C LYS A 124 30.33 6.24 35.53
N ALA A 125 29.92 7.07 36.48
CA ALA A 125 28.61 6.97 37.10
C ALA A 125 27.47 7.23 36.10
N LEU A 126 27.61 8.25 35.25
CA LEU A 126 26.66 8.55 34.18
C LEU A 126 26.54 7.40 33.18
N GLN A 127 27.66 6.77 32.81
CA GLN A 127 27.67 5.59 31.94
C GLN A 127 27.02 4.38 32.60
N ALA A 128 27.29 4.14 33.87
CA ALA A 128 26.69 3.03 34.62
C ALA A 128 25.16 3.18 34.70
N MET A 129 24.65 4.38 35.02
CA MET A 129 23.21 4.66 34.98
C MET A 129 22.66 4.51 33.56
N GLY A 130 23.34 5.10 32.58
CA GLY A 130 22.91 5.13 31.19
C GLY A 130 22.97 3.79 30.45
N ALA A 131 23.69 2.79 30.98
CA ALA A 131 23.72 1.42 30.47
C ALA A 131 22.47 0.61 30.85
N ILE A 132 21.70 1.08 31.84
CA ILE A 132 20.50 0.42 32.31
C ILE A 132 19.35 0.83 31.41
N LYS A 133 18.90 -0.11 30.58
CA LYS A 133 17.86 0.17 29.59
C LYS A 133 16.50 0.34 30.27
N PRO A 134 15.70 1.35 29.88
CA PRO A 134 14.31 1.44 30.30
C PRO A 134 13.52 0.22 29.81
N ASP A 135 12.61 -0.27 30.63
CA ASP A 135 11.70 -1.34 30.26
C ASP A 135 10.54 -0.83 29.39
N ARG A 136 10.24 0.48 29.48
CA ARG A 136 9.17 1.17 28.75
C ARG A 136 9.63 2.57 28.36
N ALA A 137 10.42 2.70 27.30
CA ALA A 137 10.79 4.01 26.77
C ALA A 137 9.61 4.64 26.02
N GLY A 138 9.16 5.81 26.47
CA GLY A 138 8.30 6.69 25.66
C GLY A 138 9.09 7.37 24.54
N LYS A 139 8.39 8.07 23.65
CA LYS A 139 9.01 9.01 22.71
C LYS A 139 9.04 10.41 23.31
N ILE A 140 10.08 11.17 22.99
CA ILE A 140 10.25 12.57 23.37
C ILE A 140 10.58 13.39 22.14
N ASP A 141 10.19 14.67 22.15
CA ASP A 141 10.55 15.64 21.13
C ASP A 141 11.62 16.57 21.68
N ILE A 142 12.71 16.68 20.94
CA ILE A 142 13.80 17.62 21.20
C ILE A 142 14.02 18.50 19.99
N ILE A 143 14.69 19.62 20.17
CA ILE A 143 15.09 20.48 19.06
C ILE A 143 16.61 20.40 18.92
N VAL A 144 17.08 20.14 17.70
CA VAL A 144 18.51 20.02 17.41
C VAL A 144 18.90 20.98 16.30
N SER A 145 20.08 21.59 16.42
CA SER A 145 20.70 22.36 15.35
C SER A 145 22.22 22.20 15.36
N LEU A 146 22.86 22.44 14.22
CA LEU A 146 24.31 22.46 14.04
C LEU A 146 24.71 23.66 13.19
N ASP A 147 25.49 24.58 13.75
CA ASP A 147 25.84 25.85 13.12
C ASP A 147 27.31 26.25 13.26
N ALA A 148 27.79 27.01 12.28
CA ALA A 148 29.13 27.61 12.25
C ALA A 148 29.00 29.13 12.01
N GLN A 149 28.13 29.78 12.78
CA GLN A 149 27.87 31.23 12.66
C GLN A 149 29.11 32.09 12.97
N THR A 150 30.01 31.61 13.83
CA THR A 150 31.32 32.23 14.12
C THR A 150 32.22 32.37 12.90
N LEU A 151 31.92 31.60 11.84
CA LEU A 151 32.62 31.59 10.56
C LEU A 151 31.80 32.18 9.39
N GLY A 152 30.60 32.70 9.69
CA GLY A 152 29.66 33.20 8.67
C GLY A 152 29.08 32.12 7.76
N LEU A 153 29.24 30.83 8.10
CA LEU A 153 28.73 29.71 7.30
C LEU A 153 27.24 29.40 7.56
N GLY A 154 26.67 29.94 8.65
CA GLY A 154 25.27 29.71 9.03
C GLY A 154 25.03 28.32 9.60
N TYR A 155 23.82 27.79 9.40
CA TYR A 155 23.42 26.46 9.85
C TYR A 155 23.78 25.39 8.81
N TYR A 156 24.35 24.29 9.29
CA TYR A 156 24.43 23.03 8.55
C TYR A 156 23.15 22.21 8.72
N ILE A 157 22.69 22.15 9.97
CA ILE A 157 21.43 21.54 10.38
C ILE A 157 20.62 22.67 10.99
N ASP A 158 19.64 23.16 10.24
CA ASP A 158 18.67 24.14 10.70
C ASP A 158 17.95 23.64 11.98
N PRO A 159 17.43 24.53 12.85
CA PRO A 159 16.66 24.11 14.03
C PRO A 159 15.54 23.13 13.66
N THR A 160 15.65 21.88 14.12
CA THR A 160 14.80 20.76 13.69
C THR A 160 14.22 20.06 14.91
N ILE A 161 12.91 19.80 14.90
CA ILE A 161 12.27 18.93 15.90
C ILE A 161 12.59 17.47 15.55
N VAL A 162 13.11 16.73 16.51
CA VAL A 162 13.53 15.33 16.36
C VAL A 162 12.84 14.50 17.44
N THR A 163 12.06 13.52 17.01
CA THR A 163 11.40 12.57 17.89
C THR A 163 12.31 11.37 18.13
N VAL A 164 12.72 11.15 19.38
CA VAL A 164 13.63 10.06 19.77
C VAL A 164 13.04 9.23 20.90
N ASP A 165 13.61 8.06 21.16
CA ASP A 165 13.30 7.35 22.41
C ASP A 165 13.80 8.16 23.61
N LYS A 166 13.00 8.19 24.68
CA LYS A 166 13.40 8.83 25.93
C LYS A 166 14.74 8.25 26.39
N TYR A 167 15.62 9.12 26.90
CA TYR A 167 17.00 8.79 27.32
C TYR A 167 17.97 8.47 26.18
N THR A 168 17.64 8.75 24.91
CA THR A 168 18.64 8.67 23.84
C THR A 168 19.82 9.60 24.14
N GLN A 169 21.05 9.12 23.86
CA GLN A 169 22.28 9.90 24.06
C GLN A 169 22.35 11.02 23.03
N ALA A 170 22.81 12.21 23.47
CA ALA A 170 22.99 13.36 22.60
C ALA A 170 23.93 13.07 21.41
N SER A 171 24.96 12.24 21.60
CA SER A 171 25.89 11.77 20.57
C SER A 171 25.18 11.06 19.41
N TYR A 172 24.36 10.04 19.69
CA TYR A 172 23.63 9.31 18.64
C TYR A 172 22.72 10.23 17.84
N VAL A 173 22.01 11.13 18.53
CA VAL A 173 21.10 12.08 17.86
C VAL A 173 21.86 12.96 16.87
N ILE A 174 22.97 13.59 17.29
CA ILE A 174 23.69 14.49 16.37
C ILE A 174 24.32 13.73 15.21
N THR A 175 24.89 12.54 15.45
CA THR A 175 25.53 11.75 14.40
C THR A 175 24.53 11.26 13.36
N ASP A 176 23.34 10.84 13.80
CA ASP A 176 22.28 10.41 12.89
C ASP A 176 21.75 11.58 12.05
N LEU A 177 21.58 12.76 12.66
CA LEU A 177 21.15 13.95 11.94
C LEU A 177 22.19 14.46 10.93
N ILE A 178 23.49 14.36 11.23
CA ILE A 178 24.54 14.71 10.25
C ILE A 178 24.47 13.78 9.04
N LYS A 179 24.39 12.47 9.26
CA LYS A 179 24.26 11.48 8.17
C LYS A 179 22.99 11.71 7.35
N GLN A 180 21.86 11.92 8.03
CA GLN A 180 20.58 12.22 7.38
C GLN A 180 20.66 13.48 6.53
N THR A 181 21.24 14.56 7.07
CA THR A 181 21.37 15.85 6.39
C THR A 181 22.21 15.72 5.11
N ILE A 182 23.33 15.00 5.16
CA ILE A 182 24.17 14.74 3.98
C ILE A 182 23.43 13.90 2.94
N LYS A 183 22.70 12.87 3.39
CA LYS A 183 21.89 12.02 2.50
C LYS A 183 20.80 12.81 1.79
N GLU A 184 20.15 13.73 2.48
CA GLU A 184 19.08 14.55 1.94
C GLU A 184 19.60 15.68 1.05
N ARG A 185 20.62 16.41 1.49
CA ARG A 185 21.18 17.57 0.79
C ARG A 185 22.08 17.18 -0.38
N ASP A 186 23.03 16.28 -0.13
CA ASP A 186 24.13 15.98 -1.06
C ASP A 186 23.90 14.66 -1.82
N LYS A 187 22.84 13.91 -1.48
CA LYS A 187 22.50 12.60 -2.06
C LYS A 187 23.61 11.56 -1.87
N MET A 188 24.34 11.66 -0.76
CA MET A 188 25.43 10.75 -0.39
C MET A 188 25.07 9.98 0.88
N ASP A 189 25.22 8.66 0.86
CA ASP A 189 25.00 7.80 2.04
C ASP A 189 26.36 7.56 2.71
N LEU A 190 26.71 8.43 3.66
CA LEU A 190 28.04 8.47 4.28
C LEU A 190 27.97 8.01 5.74
N GLU A 191 29.02 7.33 6.18
CA GLU A 191 29.20 6.88 7.55
C GLU A 191 30.13 7.80 8.34
N GLY A 192 30.08 7.71 9.66
CA GLY A 192 31.07 8.32 10.54
C GLY A 192 32.35 7.47 10.67
N ALA A 193 33.41 8.08 11.19
CA ALA A 193 34.64 7.36 11.51
C ALA A 193 35.24 7.78 12.86
N THR A 194 35.84 6.82 13.57
CA THR A 194 36.68 7.10 14.74
C THR A 194 38.10 7.34 14.29
N VAL A 195 38.50 8.60 14.24
CA VAL A 195 39.84 9.02 13.82
C VAL A 195 40.24 10.22 14.66
N ASP A 196 41.52 10.29 15.05
CA ASP A 196 42.10 11.53 15.58
C ASP A 196 41.95 12.67 14.54
N HIS A 197 42.03 13.92 14.98
CA HIS A 197 41.89 15.07 14.09
C HIS A 197 42.79 14.97 12.84
N VAL A 198 42.16 15.12 11.67
CA VAL A 198 42.78 15.21 10.34
C VAL A 198 42.02 16.28 9.56
N SER A 199 42.49 17.53 9.55
CA SER A 199 41.82 18.69 8.93
C SER A 199 41.15 18.41 7.57
N GLU A 200 41.80 17.66 6.68
CA GLU A 200 41.26 17.32 5.36
C GLU A 200 41.65 15.88 5.02
N PRO A 201 40.83 14.88 5.37
CA PRO A 201 41.14 13.48 5.12
C PRO A 201 41.07 13.16 3.61
N ASP A 202 42.12 12.50 3.09
CA ASP A 202 42.13 11.99 1.72
C ASP A 202 41.46 10.61 1.65
N VAL A 203 40.12 10.60 1.76
CA VAL A 203 39.30 9.38 1.77
C VAL A 203 38.15 9.48 0.76
N ASN A 204 37.88 8.37 0.06
CA ASN A 204 36.81 8.28 -0.94
C ASN A 204 36.04 6.95 -0.79
N PRO A 205 34.73 6.97 -0.46
CA PRO A 205 33.92 8.16 -0.20
C PRO A 205 34.33 8.91 1.07
N PRO A 206 33.98 10.21 1.20
CA PRO A 206 34.20 10.98 2.43
C PRO A 206 33.44 10.37 3.62
N TYR A 207 33.89 10.63 4.84
CA TYR A 207 33.11 10.38 6.05
C TYR A 207 32.17 11.54 6.34
N ALA A 208 30.96 11.26 6.84
CA ALA A 208 29.97 12.27 7.23
C ALA A 208 30.47 13.16 8.38
N TYR A 209 31.11 12.52 9.36
CA TYR A 209 31.75 13.15 10.51
C TYR A 209 32.92 12.28 10.97
N MET A 210 33.82 12.87 11.73
CA MET A 210 34.86 12.17 12.47
C MET A 210 34.71 12.48 13.95
N MET A 211 35.02 11.49 14.78
CA MET A 211 34.96 11.60 16.23
C MET A 211 36.18 10.98 16.89
N THR A 212 36.47 11.43 18.10
CA THR A 212 37.27 10.63 19.05
C THR A 212 36.33 9.89 20.00
N GLY A 213 36.78 8.74 20.51
CA GLY A 213 35.95 7.83 21.28
C GLY A 213 34.90 7.11 20.41
N THR A 214 33.67 7.00 20.92
CA THR A 214 32.53 6.35 20.26
C THR A 214 31.24 7.08 20.64
N GLU A 215 30.16 6.94 19.86
CA GLU A 215 28.86 7.51 20.23
C GLU A 215 28.39 7.04 21.61
N ALA A 216 28.72 5.80 21.98
CA ALA A 216 28.37 5.22 23.27
C ALA A 216 29.23 5.73 24.44
N ASN A 217 30.47 6.16 24.19
CA ASN A 217 31.47 6.42 25.23
C ASN A 217 32.54 7.43 24.77
N SER A 218 32.79 8.46 25.58
CA SER A 218 33.86 9.45 25.39
C SER A 218 33.79 10.16 24.03
N PHE A 219 32.57 10.40 23.54
CA PHE A 219 32.32 11.03 22.26
C PHE A 219 32.80 12.49 22.23
N TYR A 220 33.63 12.83 21.27
CA TYR A 220 33.88 14.20 20.85
C TYR A 220 33.72 14.32 19.33
N LEU A 221 32.92 15.29 18.88
CA LEU A 221 32.74 15.56 17.45
C LEU A 221 33.97 16.31 16.95
N ALA A 222 34.94 15.57 16.42
CA ALA A 222 36.18 16.14 15.94
C ALA A 222 35.94 16.99 14.70
N GLN A 223 35.20 16.48 13.71
CA GLN A 223 35.01 17.16 12.42
C GLN A 223 33.70 16.77 11.73
N VAL A 224 33.20 17.66 10.88
CA VAL A 224 31.98 17.46 10.07
C VAL A 224 32.32 17.69 8.60
N TYR A 225 31.85 16.79 7.73
CA TYR A 225 31.94 17.01 6.28
C TYR A 225 31.06 18.18 5.87
N TRP A 226 31.67 19.17 5.25
CA TRP A 226 31.05 20.41 4.81
C TRP A 226 31.51 20.70 3.37
N PRO A 227 30.96 20.01 2.35
CA PRO A 227 31.46 20.08 0.97
C PRO A 227 31.39 21.48 0.35
N ASP A 228 30.45 22.30 0.83
CA ASP A 228 30.22 23.67 0.37
C ASP A 228 30.85 24.72 1.30
N GLN A 229 31.97 24.42 1.95
CA GLN A 229 32.65 25.34 2.87
C GLN A 229 33.21 26.54 2.09
N SER A 230 32.36 27.53 1.80
CA SER A 230 32.74 28.73 1.06
C SER A 230 33.65 29.60 1.94
N LYS A 231 34.97 29.64 1.66
CA LYS A 231 36.02 30.49 2.28
C LYS A 231 35.60 31.08 3.63
N ALA A 232 35.47 30.21 4.62
CA ALA A 232 34.84 30.48 5.91
C ALA A 232 35.59 31.59 6.66
N LYS A 233 34.89 32.69 6.99
CA LYS A 233 35.51 33.90 7.55
C LYS A 233 35.19 34.04 9.01
N VAL A 234 36.23 34.07 9.84
CA VAL A 234 36.09 34.36 11.27
C VAL A 234 35.41 35.71 11.47
N ALA A 235 34.36 35.72 12.30
CA ALA A 235 33.57 36.89 12.60
C ALA A 235 34.40 38.03 13.19
N GLU A 236 34.04 39.28 12.89
CA GLU A 236 34.84 40.46 13.26
C GLU A 236 35.05 40.63 14.77
N TYR A 237 34.06 40.29 15.59
CA TYR A 237 34.19 40.40 17.05
C TYR A 237 35.22 39.40 17.60
N ILE A 238 35.32 38.22 17.00
CA ILE A 238 36.32 37.21 17.34
C ILE A 238 37.71 37.69 16.92
N LYS A 239 37.84 38.23 15.70
CA LYS A 239 39.12 38.79 15.23
C LYS A 239 39.65 39.89 16.14
N LYS A 240 38.77 40.76 16.65
CA LYS A 240 39.12 41.81 17.61
C LYS A 240 39.61 41.23 18.94
N ALA A 241 38.95 40.20 19.45
CA ALA A 241 39.32 39.57 20.72
C ALA A 241 40.60 38.71 20.64
N ALA A 242 40.79 37.98 19.54
CA ALA A 242 41.90 37.04 19.33
C ALA A 242 43.08 37.65 18.53
N THR A 243 43.23 38.98 18.58
CA THR A 243 44.20 39.73 17.76
C THR A 243 45.60 39.12 17.90
N SER A 244 46.28 38.88 16.76
CA SER A 244 47.59 38.19 16.58
C SER A 244 47.59 36.65 16.54
N LYS A 245 46.46 35.98 16.80
CA LYS A 245 46.38 34.49 16.78
C LYS A 245 45.61 33.91 15.60
N ILE A 246 44.76 34.71 14.96
CA ILE A 246 43.97 34.31 13.79
C ILE A 246 44.36 35.24 12.63
N THR A 247 44.78 34.67 11.51
CA THR A 247 45.14 35.41 10.28
C THR A 247 44.26 34.97 9.12
N GLU A 248 44.00 35.87 8.17
CA GLU A 248 43.17 35.56 6.98
C GLU A 248 43.82 34.51 6.06
N GLU A 249 45.14 34.31 6.17
CA GLU A 249 45.87 33.23 5.48
C GLU A 249 45.51 31.84 6.02
N GLY A 250 45.00 31.74 7.26
CA GLY A 250 44.57 30.49 7.89
C GLY A 250 43.12 30.08 7.60
N TYR A 251 42.39 30.83 6.76
CA TYR A 251 40.99 30.50 6.46
C TYR A 251 40.88 29.30 5.54
N LYS A 252 40.11 28.30 5.97
CA LYS A 252 39.87 27.06 5.24
C LYS A 252 38.87 27.26 4.10
N ASP A 253 39.15 26.61 2.98
CA ASP A 253 38.29 26.45 1.80
C ASP A 253 38.20 24.96 1.37
N GLY A 254 38.32 24.06 2.35
CA GLY A 254 38.32 22.63 2.16
C GLY A 254 36.90 22.03 2.20
N LYS A 255 36.80 20.76 2.60
CA LYS A 255 35.54 20.03 2.67
C LYS A 255 35.19 19.56 4.06
N TYR A 256 36.03 19.87 5.04
CA TYR A 256 35.78 19.53 6.43
C TYR A 256 35.91 20.76 7.32
N LEU A 257 35.10 20.76 8.38
CA LEU A 257 35.20 21.72 9.45
C LEU A 257 35.40 20.98 10.76
N GLY A 258 36.57 21.18 11.35
CA GLY A 258 37.08 20.38 12.45
C GLY A 258 37.75 21.17 13.56
N GLU A 259 37.97 20.48 14.68
CA GLU A 259 38.80 20.99 15.76
C GLU A 259 40.17 21.47 15.26
N PHE A 260 40.75 22.46 15.92
CA PHE A 260 42.07 23.01 15.61
C PHE A 260 42.26 23.67 14.23
N ASP A 261 41.25 23.69 13.37
CA ASP A 261 41.37 24.23 12.01
C ASP A 261 41.73 25.72 11.94
N TYR A 262 41.39 26.50 12.97
CA TYR A 262 41.68 27.94 13.04
C TYR A 262 42.67 28.30 14.14
N CYS A 263 42.53 27.69 15.32
CA CYS A 263 43.52 27.78 16.38
C CYS A 263 43.40 26.58 17.34
N GLU A 264 44.33 26.42 18.27
CA GLU A 264 44.32 25.35 19.29
C GLU A 264 43.04 25.29 20.16
N LYS A 265 42.15 26.29 20.07
CA LYS A 265 40.89 26.38 20.81
C LYS A 265 39.64 26.27 19.93
N SER A 266 39.79 26.11 18.62
CA SER A 266 38.65 25.97 17.71
C SER A 266 38.13 24.54 17.70
N GLY A 267 36.82 24.35 17.58
CA GLY A 267 36.19 23.04 17.49
C GLY A 267 34.68 23.05 17.71
N TRP A 268 34.08 21.87 17.71
CA TRP A 268 32.64 21.72 17.93
C TRP A 268 32.31 21.66 19.43
N MET A 269 31.29 22.42 19.82
CA MET A 269 30.74 22.42 21.17
C MET A 269 29.23 22.26 21.12
N TYR A 270 28.65 21.71 22.18
CA TYR A 270 27.20 21.61 22.29
C TYR A 270 26.70 22.28 23.56
N SER A 271 25.54 22.94 23.45
CA SER A 271 24.80 23.50 24.57
C SER A 271 23.42 22.87 24.66
N ILE A 272 22.87 22.81 25.87
CA ILE A 272 21.51 22.36 26.15
C ILE A 272 20.75 23.49 26.85
N ALA A 273 19.52 23.73 26.41
CA ALA A 273 18.57 24.61 27.08
C ALA A 273 17.24 23.89 27.25
N ASP A 274 16.41 24.36 28.19
CA ASP A 274 15.02 23.94 28.29
C ASP A 274 14.15 24.86 27.42
N ARG A 275 13.26 24.30 26.57
CA ARG A 275 12.46 25.11 25.63
C ARG A 275 11.55 26.14 26.30
N MET A 276 11.20 25.96 27.58
CA MET A 276 10.26 26.83 28.29
C MET A 276 10.98 27.91 29.09
N THR A 277 12.12 27.56 29.68
CA THR A 277 12.85 28.42 30.62
C THR A 277 14.13 29.01 30.04
N GLY A 278 14.60 28.50 28.89
CA GLY A 278 15.82 28.93 28.24
C GLY A 278 17.07 28.51 29.01
N ASN A 279 18.01 29.45 29.14
CA ASN A 279 19.29 29.32 29.84
C ASN A 279 20.22 28.25 29.24
N PRO A 280 20.73 28.45 28.02
CA PRO A 280 21.64 27.53 27.38
C PRO A 280 22.90 27.36 28.24
N SER A 281 23.22 26.10 28.50
CA SER A 281 24.41 25.71 29.25
C SER A 281 25.22 24.73 28.43
N PHE A 282 26.54 24.89 28.43
CA PHE A 282 27.48 23.92 27.87
C PHE A 282 27.69 22.83 28.91
N PRO A 283 27.21 21.59 28.68
CA PRO A 283 27.33 20.56 29.70
C PRO A 283 28.81 20.25 29.95
N GLY A 284 29.21 20.17 31.22
CA GLY A 284 30.57 19.76 31.61
C GLY A 284 30.88 18.27 31.39
N VAL A 285 30.14 17.60 30.51
CA VAL A 285 30.23 16.18 30.18
C VAL A 285 30.16 16.01 28.66
N GLY A 286 30.67 14.89 28.13
CA GLY A 286 30.57 14.61 26.69
C GLY A 286 29.15 14.26 26.26
N ALA A 287 28.85 14.38 24.96
CA ALA A 287 27.52 14.10 24.43
C ALA A 287 27.11 12.61 24.54
N ALA A 288 28.08 11.69 24.70
CA ALA A 288 27.81 10.31 25.06
C ALA A 288 27.23 10.17 26.48
N ASP A 289 27.57 11.07 27.39
CA ASP A 289 27.16 10.97 28.80
C ASP A 289 25.89 11.79 29.09
N TRP A 290 25.39 12.57 28.12
CA TRP A 290 24.15 13.34 28.24
C TRP A 290 22.93 12.55 27.76
N ARG A 291 21.95 12.37 28.66
CA ARG A 291 20.64 11.77 28.33
C ARG A 291 19.62 12.88 28.05
N LEU A 292 19.02 12.82 26.86
CA LEU A 292 18.07 13.84 26.41
C LEU A 292 16.70 13.69 27.10
N SER A 293 16.09 14.83 27.40
CA SER A 293 14.75 14.95 27.98
C SER A 293 13.80 15.68 27.03
N ASP A 294 12.49 15.43 27.18
CA ASP A 294 11.47 16.13 26.37
C ASP A 294 11.57 17.63 26.52
N GLY A 295 11.51 18.35 25.40
CA GLY A 295 11.61 19.80 25.36
C GLY A 295 13.02 20.36 25.49
N GLU A 296 14.08 19.55 25.48
CA GLU A 296 15.44 20.07 25.40
C GLU A 296 15.76 20.63 24.00
N VAL A 297 16.47 21.76 24.00
CA VAL A 297 17.03 22.41 22.81
C VAL A 297 18.54 22.19 22.81
N MET A 298 19.02 21.32 21.93
CA MET A 298 20.42 21.00 21.74
C MET A 298 21.00 21.77 20.55
N ARG A 299 22.00 22.60 20.80
CA ARG A 299 22.68 23.36 19.75
C ARG A 299 24.14 22.96 19.67
N TRP A 300 24.56 22.48 18.51
CA TRP A 300 25.96 22.25 18.17
C TRP A 300 26.50 23.48 17.45
N GLN A 301 27.61 24.02 17.93
CA GLN A 301 28.13 25.31 17.50
C GLN A 301 29.64 25.21 17.33
N PHE A 302 30.16 25.72 16.22
CA PHE A 302 31.60 25.80 16.01
C PHE A 302 32.17 27.00 16.77
N THR A 303 33.03 26.77 17.75
CA THR A 303 33.85 27.82 18.37
C THR A 303 35.14 27.99 17.59
N VAL A 304 35.57 29.22 17.42
CA VAL A 304 36.87 29.58 16.86
C VAL A 304 37.84 29.97 17.98
N TRP A 305 37.38 30.61 19.04
CA TRP A 305 38.23 31.16 20.09
C TRP A 305 37.72 30.95 21.51
N GLY A 306 38.66 30.73 22.43
CA GLY A 306 38.41 30.77 23.87
C GLY A 306 37.52 29.63 24.38
N TYR A 307 37.55 28.48 23.71
CA TYR A 307 36.80 27.27 24.10
C TYR A 307 35.28 27.50 24.20
N GLY A 308 34.72 28.36 23.36
CA GLY A 308 33.30 28.76 23.41
C GLY A 308 33.05 30.19 23.91
N ALA A 309 34.09 30.95 24.24
CA ALA A 309 33.97 32.36 24.62
C ALA A 309 33.25 33.21 23.56
N ASP A 310 33.39 32.82 22.29
CA ASP A 310 32.71 33.40 21.15
C ASP A 310 31.28 32.90 20.92
N LEU A 311 30.79 31.98 21.75
CA LEU A 311 29.45 31.40 21.74
C LEU A 311 28.63 31.80 22.98
N ASN A 312 29.03 32.88 23.64
CA ASN A 312 28.48 33.31 24.93
C ASN A 312 28.72 32.32 26.08
N ALA A 313 29.64 31.37 25.91
CA ALA A 313 30.12 30.56 27.03
C ALA A 313 31.06 31.41 27.88
N ASP A 314 30.89 31.38 29.20
CA ASP A 314 31.88 31.96 30.09
C ASP A 314 32.96 30.94 30.43
N ASN A 315 34.12 31.09 29.77
CA ASN A 315 35.31 30.29 30.03
C ASN A 315 36.39 31.09 30.73
N SER A 316 36.04 32.11 31.53
CA SER A 316 37.09 32.85 32.26
C SER A 316 37.87 31.93 33.19
N ALA A 317 37.24 30.84 33.59
CA ALA A 317 37.86 29.66 34.18
C ALA A 317 39.18 29.20 33.51
N TRP A 318 39.23 29.29 32.19
CA TRP A 318 40.36 28.92 31.32
C TRP A 318 41.08 30.15 30.75
N GLY A 319 40.85 31.31 31.36
CA GLY A 319 41.46 32.59 31.03
C GLY A 319 40.81 33.33 29.86
N GLN A 320 39.57 33.00 29.46
CA GLN A 320 38.85 33.68 28.38
C GLN A 320 37.36 33.89 28.73
N PRO A 321 36.94 35.07 29.25
CA PRO A 321 35.53 35.40 29.41
C PRO A 321 34.80 35.36 28.07
N SER A 322 33.46 35.29 28.14
CA SER A 322 32.62 35.52 26.96
C SER A 322 33.02 36.84 26.28
N ILE A 323 33.17 36.78 24.95
CA ILE A 323 33.50 37.92 24.10
C ILE A 323 32.31 38.40 23.28
N THR A 324 31.12 37.86 23.53
CA THR A 324 29.88 38.20 22.81
C THR A 324 29.13 39.39 23.41
N GLY A 325 29.58 39.91 24.54
CA GLY A 325 28.99 41.09 25.18
C GLY A 325 27.60 40.79 25.74
N ASN A 326 26.57 41.48 25.24
CA ASN A 326 25.18 41.36 25.69
C ASN A 326 24.32 40.50 24.75
N SER A 327 24.93 39.54 24.03
CA SER A 327 24.19 38.57 23.21
C SER A 327 23.15 37.83 24.06
N GLY A 328 21.93 37.72 23.53
CA GLY A 328 20.81 37.10 24.24
C GLY A 328 20.73 35.58 24.09
N ASP A 329 19.74 35.01 24.78
CA ASP A 329 19.39 33.59 24.71
C ASP A 329 18.54 33.30 23.46
N LYS A 330 19.11 32.54 22.52
CA LYS A 330 18.45 32.16 21.26
C LYS A 330 17.44 31.03 21.38
N THR A 331 17.22 30.47 22.57
CA THR A 331 16.43 29.25 22.76
C THR A 331 15.02 29.41 22.21
N GLU A 332 14.28 30.44 22.61
CA GLU A 332 12.90 30.64 22.17
C GLU A 332 12.79 30.87 20.65
N LEU A 333 13.70 31.66 20.08
CA LEU A 333 13.74 31.85 18.63
C LEU A 333 14.07 30.54 17.89
N THR A 334 14.99 29.73 18.43
CA THR A 334 15.34 28.41 17.88
C THR A 334 14.13 27.47 17.90
N VAL A 335 13.34 27.49 18.98
CA VAL A 335 12.09 26.74 19.11
C VAL A 335 11.08 27.20 18.07
N MET A 336 10.82 28.51 17.99
CA MET A 336 9.88 29.08 17.01
C MET A 336 10.26 28.68 15.58
N ILE A 337 11.54 28.77 15.22
CA ILE A 337 12.03 28.41 13.89
C ILE A 337 11.81 26.91 13.63
N ALA A 338 12.11 26.03 14.59
CA ALA A 338 11.92 24.59 14.43
C ALA A 338 10.43 24.21 14.27
N GLU A 339 9.54 24.84 15.03
CA GLU A 339 8.09 24.64 14.93
C GLU A 339 7.53 25.15 13.59
N LEU A 340 7.93 26.35 13.17
CA LEU A 340 7.52 26.89 11.87
C LEU A 340 7.98 25.97 10.74
N ARG A 341 9.23 25.45 10.80
CA ARG A 341 9.76 24.50 9.82
C ARG A 341 8.97 23.21 9.78
N GLN A 342 8.58 22.66 10.92
CA GLN A 342 7.76 21.44 10.99
C GLN A 342 6.38 21.63 10.35
N VAL A 343 5.78 22.82 10.50
CA VAL A 343 4.43 23.11 9.98
C VAL A 343 4.45 23.50 8.52
N TYR A 344 5.30 24.45 8.12
CA TYR A 344 5.25 25.09 6.80
C TYR A 344 6.29 24.56 5.82
N GLY A 345 7.32 23.85 6.29
CA GLY A 345 8.43 23.39 5.46
C GLY A 345 9.34 24.51 4.97
N ASP A 346 10.58 24.14 4.63
CA ASP A 346 11.64 25.11 4.29
C ASP A 346 11.36 25.89 3.01
N LYS A 347 10.64 25.29 2.06
CA LYS A 347 10.35 25.89 0.76
C LYS A 347 9.45 27.13 0.90
N LEU A 348 8.38 27.06 1.69
CA LEU A 348 7.51 28.21 1.94
C LEU A 348 8.22 29.26 2.79
N LEU A 349 8.87 28.82 3.86
CA LEU A 349 9.51 29.73 4.81
C LEU A 349 10.61 30.57 4.16
N ARG A 350 11.47 29.97 3.32
CA ARG A 350 12.55 30.70 2.63
C ARG A 350 12.02 31.76 1.64
N ASN A 351 10.78 31.63 1.17
CA ASN A 351 10.14 32.64 0.30
C ASN A 351 9.38 33.71 1.09
N ASN A 352 9.08 33.48 2.37
CA ASN A 352 8.50 34.49 3.23
C ASN A 352 9.57 35.50 3.67
N LYS A 353 9.40 36.76 3.28
CA LYS A 353 10.37 37.81 3.54
C LYS A 353 10.62 38.02 5.04
N THR A 354 9.56 38.05 5.85
CA THR A 354 9.64 38.30 7.29
C THR A 354 10.44 37.21 8.00
N TYR A 355 10.14 35.94 7.72
CA TYR A 355 10.88 34.79 8.20
C TYR A 355 12.33 34.84 7.72
N PHE A 356 12.56 35.09 6.43
CA PHE A 356 13.91 35.10 5.86
C PHE A 356 14.80 36.19 6.47
N ASP A 357 14.27 37.39 6.69
CA ASP A 357 14.98 38.47 7.37
C ASP A 357 15.29 38.09 8.83
N ILE A 358 14.34 37.50 9.57
CA ILE A 358 14.60 37.03 10.94
C ILE A 358 15.67 35.94 10.98
N TYR A 359 15.56 34.95 10.10
CA TYR A 359 16.49 33.84 10.01
C TYR A 359 17.91 34.35 9.70
N ARG A 360 18.05 35.23 8.71
CA ARG A 360 19.35 35.78 8.27
C ARG A 360 19.94 36.78 9.27
N ASP A 361 19.14 37.74 9.72
CA ASP A 361 19.65 38.93 10.43
C ASP A 361 19.65 38.75 11.96
N VAL A 362 18.81 37.87 12.49
CA VAL A 362 18.66 37.68 13.95
C VAL A 362 19.15 36.29 14.35
N LEU A 363 18.58 35.21 13.79
CA LEU A 363 18.95 33.85 14.16
C LEU A 363 20.43 33.56 13.82
N CYS A 364 20.88 33.93 12.61
CA CYS A 364 22.27 33.75 12.17
C CYS A 364 23.25 34.81 12.68
N ASN A 365 22.79 35.81 13.42
CA ASN A 365 23.66 36.82 14.02
C ASN A 365 24.16 36.34 15.39
N PRO A 366 25.45 36.00 15.57
CA PRO A 366 25.96 35.49 16.85
C PRO A 366 25.89 36.51 17.99
N LEU A 367 25.72 37.81 17.69
CA LEU A 367 25.63 38.89 18.65
C LEU A 367 24.21 39.48 18.80
N ALA A 368 23.18 38.78 18.30
CA ALA A 368 21.80 39.22 18.48
C ALA A 368 21.50 39.43 19.98
N THR A 369 21.02 40.63 20.31
CA THR A 369 20.64 41.01 21.68
C THR A 369 19.32 40.35 22.08
N GLN A 370 19.03 40.27 23.38
CA GLN A 370 17.75 39.74 23.84
C GLN A 370 16.56 40.50 23.25
N GLU A 371 16.65 41.83 23.14
CA GLU A 371 15.58 42.67 22.56
C GLU A 371 15.32 42.32 21.08
N GLU A 372 16.37 42.09 20.29
CA GLU A 372 16.23 41.68 18.88
C GLU A 372 15.63 40.28 18.75
N LEU A 373 16.01 39.35 19.65
CA LEU A 373 15.47 37.99 19.69
C LEU A 373 13.99 38.00 20.07
N ASP A 374 13.61 38.71 21.13
CA ASP A 374 12.22 38.85 21.58
C ASP A 374 11.35 39.51 20.48
N ALA A 375 11.88 40.55 19.83
CA ALA A 375 11.21 41.22 18.72
C ALA A 375 11.03 40.31 17.50
N ALA A 376 11.97 39.39 17.25
CA ALA A 376 11.83 38.38 16.20
C ALA A 376 10.78 37.33 16.57
N VAL A 377 10.78 36.82 17.80
CA VAL A 377 9.78 35.86 18.28
C VAL A 377 8.37 36.45 18.21
N ALA A 378 8.20 37.72 18.57
CA ALA A 378 6.91 38.43 18.51
C ALA A 378 6.32 38.51 17.09
N LYS A 379 7.11 38.30 16.03
CA LYS A 379 6.63 38.27 14.64
C LYS A 379 6.06 36.93 14.20
N ARG A 380 6.01 35.91 15.07
CA ARG A 380 5.44 34.58 14.75
C ARG A 380 4.07 34.69 14.07
N SER A 381 3.11 35.35 14.71
CA SER A 381 1.74 35.46 14.17
C SER A 381 1.68 36.22 12.85
N GLN A 382 2.60 37.17 12.62
CA GLN A 382 2.71 37.84 11.32
C GLN A 382 3.18 36.86 10.25
N ILE A 383 4.20 36.03 10.52
CA ILE A 383 4.69 35.00 9.60
C ILE A 383 3.58 34.00 9.26
N GLU A 384 2.89 33.50 10.29
CA GLU A 384 1.80 32.52 10.13
C GLU A 384 0.66 33.11 9.26
N GLU A 385 0.30 34.37 9.48
CA GLU A 385 -0.71 35.09 8.68
C GLU A 385 -0.25 35.31 7.24
N GLU A 386 1.01 35.69 7.02
CA GLU A 386 1.59 35.88 5.68
C GLU A 386 1.71 34.56 4.90
N LEU A 387 1.84 33.43 5.59
CA LEU A 387 1.99 32.10 4.99
C LEU A 387 0.67 31.35 4.77
N LYS A 388 -0.40 31.71 5.49
CA LYS A 388 -1.64 30.91 5.56
C LYS A 388 -2.20 30.51 4.18
N ASP A 389 -2.17 31.45 3.22
CA ASP A 389 -2.81 31.25 1.91
C ASP A 389 -1.92 30.40 0.99
N ALA A 390 -0.61 30.65 1.01
CA ALA A 390 0.37 29.82 0.30
C ALA A 390 0.43 28.40 0.86
N TYR A 391 0.32 28.26 2.18
CA TYR A 391 0.28 26.97 2.87
C TYR A 391 -0.99 26.18 2.52
N ALA A 392 -2.16 26.82 2.49
CA ALA A 392 -3.41 26.17 2.07
C ALA A 392 -3.29 25.63 0.63
N ALA A 393 -2.73 26.42 -0.28
CA ALA A 393 -2.49 26.01 -1.66
C ALA A 393 -1.49 24.85 -1.75
N GLU A 394 -0.37 24.90 -1.04
CA GLU A 394 0.63 23.82 -1.03
C GLU A 394 0.08 22.53 -0.44
N ASN A 395 -0.69 22.60 0.66
CA ASN A 395 -1.35 21.43 1.24
C ASN A 395 -2.35 20.77 0.28
N ALA A 396 -3.15 21.55 -0.45
CA ALA A 396 -4.02 21.01 -1.49
C ALA A 396 -3.21 20.31 -2.60
N LYS A 397 -2.07 20.89 -3.00
CA LYS A 397 -1.17 20.31 -3.99
C LYS A 397 -0.54 19.01 -3.49
N ASP A 398 -0.11 18.96 -2.23
CA ASP A 398 0.53 17.77 -1.65
C ASP A 398 -0.46 16.61 -1.53
N LEU A 399 -1.71 16.89 -1.16
CA LEU A 399 -2.77 15.87 -1.16
C LEU A 399 -3.08 15.33 -2.55
N ILE A 400 -3.04 16.17 -3.59
CA ILE A 400 -3.20 15.75 -4.98
C ILE A 400 -2.04 14.84 -5.41
N GLU A 401 -0.79 15.20 -5.09
CA GLU A 401 0.36 14.36 -5.40
C GLU A 401 0.37 13.04 -4.62
N ALA A 402 -0.09 13.06 -3.37
CA ALA A 402 -0.21 11.89 -2.51
C ALA A 402 -1.23 10.85 -2.99
N ILE A 403 -2.12 11.21 -3.94
CA ILE A 403 -2.96 10.23 -4.66
C ILE A 403 -2.07 9.16 -5.30
N GLY A 404 -0.97 9.59 -5.92
CA GLY A 404 -0.02 8.72 -6.60
C GLY A 404 -0.69 7.88 -7.70
N THR A 405 -0.36 6.58 -7.73
CA THR A 405 -0.99 5.65 -8.68
C THR A 405 -2.43 5.36 -8.26
N VAL A 406 -3.38 5.67 -9.15
CA VAL A 406 -4.82 5.50 -8.89
C VAL A 406 -5.20 4.02 -8.88
N THR A 407 -5.71 3.57 -7.73
CA THR A 407 -6.31 2.24 -7.52
C THR A 407 -7.65 2.38 -6.78
N LEU A 408 -8.43 1.30 -6.68
CA LEU A 408 -9.70 1.33 -5.95
C LEU A 408 -9.51 1.61 -4.44
N GLU A 409 -8.34 1.31 -3.87
CA GLU A 409 -8.01 1.59 -2.48
C GLU A 409 -7.72 3.09 -2.22
N ARG A 410 -7.46 3.86 -3.29
CA ARG A 410 -7.10 5.28 -3.20
C ARG A 410 -8.29 6.24 -3.14
N LYS A 411 -9.52 5.72 -3.01
CA LYS A 411 -10.74 6.53 -2.91
C LYS A 411 -10.63 7.67 -1.89
N ALA A 412 -10.21 7.34 -0.67
CA ALA A 412 -10.12 8.30 0.42
C ALA A 412 -9.09 9.42 0.13
N ALA A 413 -7.98 9.09 -0.54
CA ALA A 413 -6.97 10.08 -0.92
C ALA A 413 -7.49 11.04 -1.99
N ILE A 414 -8.20 10.54 -3.00
CA ILE A 414 -8.83 11.36 -4.06
C ILE A 414 -9.89 12.28 -3.45
N GLU A 415 -10.76 11.75 -2.57
CA GLU A 415 -11.79 12.54 -1.89
C GLU A 415 -11.18 13.61 -0.97
N ALA A 416 -10.10 13.29 -0.26
CA ALA A 416 -9.37 14.25 0.58
C ALA A 416 -8.73 15.36 -0.26
N ALA A 417 -8.09 15.03 -1.38
CA ALA A 417 -7.51 16.00 -2.29
C ALA A 417 -8.57 16.92 -2.91
N ARG A 418 -9.72 16.37 -3.33
CA ARG A 418 -10.84 17.17 -3.82
C ARG A 418 -11.44 18.07 -2.74
N ALA A 419 -11.60 17.56 -1.52
CA ALA A 419 -12.10 18.36 -0.41
C ALA A 419 -11.15 19.53 -0.09
N ALA A 420 -9.83 19.29 -0.06
CA ALA A 420 -8.83 20.32 0.17
C ALA A 420 -8.83 21.37 -0.94
N TYR A 421 -8.86 20.96 -2.20
CA TYR A 421 -8.96 21.88 -3.35
C TYR A 421 -10.23 22.74 -3.29
N ASN A 422 -11.38 22.13 -2.97
CA ASN A 422 -12.67 22.86 -2.88
C ASN A 422 -12.75 23.79 -1.67
N ALA A 423 -11.92 23.58 -0.65
CA ALA A 423 -11.87 24.42 0.54
C ALA A 423 -11.04 25.70 0.34
N LEU A 424 -10.28 25.80 -0.77
CA LEU A 424 -9.48 26.99 -1.07
C LEU A 424 -10.38 28.20 -1.32
N THR A 425 -10.01 29.35 -0.74
CA THR A 425 -10.64 30.64 -1.06
C THR A 425 -10.27 31.10 -2.47
N GLU A 426 -10.90 32.17 -2.97
CA GLU A 426 -10.58 32.73 -4.29
C GLU A 426 -9.10 33.16 -4.39
N GLU A 427 -8.56 33.77 -3.34
CA GLU A 427 -7.16 34.19 -3.28
C GLU A 427 -6.20 32.99 -3.25
N GLN A 428 -6.53 31.98 -2.44
CA GLN A 428 -5.73 30.75 -2.35
C GLN A 428 -5.77 29.96 -3.65
N LEU A 429 -6.90 29.96 -4.34
CA LEU A 429 -7.06 29.32 -5.63
C LEU A 429 -6.25 30.03 -6.72
N ALA A 430 -6.15 31.36 -6.67
CA ALA A 430 -5.28 32.12 -7.57
C ALA A 430 -3.80 31.72 -7.38
N ILE A 431 -3.34 31.65 -6.12
CA ILE A 431 -1.98 31.18 -5.79
C ILE A 431 -1.77 29.73 -6.25
N PHE A 432 -2.73 28.84 -5.97
CA PHE A 432 -2.66 27.44 -6.38
C PHE A 432 -2.51 27.31 -7.91
N ASN A 433 -3.34 28.02 -8.68
CA ASN A 433 -3.30 27.94 -10.14
C ASN A 433 -2.03 28.56 -10.74
N GLU A 434 -1.47 29.58 -10.09
CA GLU A 434 -0.22 30.19 -10.52
C GLU A 434 0.98 29.27 -10.26
N LEU A 435 1.07 28.67 -9.07
CA LEU A 435 2.20 27.84 -8.67
C LEU A 435 2.09 26.38 -9.16
N TYR A 436 0.88 25.86 -9.32
CA TYR A 436 0.57 24.45 -9.55
C TYR A 436 -0.45 24.26 -10.71
N PRO A 437 -0.19 24.80 -11.91
CA PRO A 437 -1.17 24.88 -12.99
C PRO A 437 -1.70 23.52 -13.49
N ASP A 438 -0.92 22.46 -13.34
CA ASP A 438 -1.28 21.12 -13.80
C ASP A 438 -2.04 20.29 -12.75
N HIS A 439 -2.02 20.69 -11.47
CA HIS A 439 -2.49 19.84 -10.38
C HIS A 439 -4.00 19.65 -10.35
N LEU A 440 -4.79 20.64 -10.79
CA LEU A 440 -6.22 20.43 -10.98
C LEU A 440 -6.48 19.33 -12.02
N LYS A 441 -5.69 19.31 -13.11
CA LYS A 441 -5.81 18.29 -14.14
C LYS A 441 -5.47 16.91 -13.59
N ILE A 442 -4.38 16.80 -12.81
CA ILE A 442 -3.99 15.55 -12.14
C ILE A 442 -5.14 15.02 -11.28
N LEU A 443 -5.76 15.87 -10.48
CA LEU A 443 -6.90 15.50 -9.64
C LEU A 443 -8.10 15.02 -10.47
N THR A 444 -8.48 15.74 -11.53
CA THR A 444 -9.61 15.35 -12.38
C THR A 444 -9.35 14.06 -13.16
N ASP A 445 -8.13 13.85 -13.63
CA ASP A 445 -7.74 12.62 -14.31
C ASP A 445 -7.78 11.43 -13.33
N ALA A 446 -7.37 11.65 -12.07
CA ALA A 446 -7.42 10.63 -11.05
C ALA A 446 -8.86 10.21 -10.70
N GLU A 447 -9.77 11.18 -10.57
CA GLU A 447 -11.20 10.92 -10.37
C GLU A 447 -11.79 10.12 -11.54
N ALA A 448 -11.50 10.53 -12.78
CA ALA A 448 -11.97 9.83 -13.97
C ALA A 448 -11.43 8.41 -14.06
N ARG A 449 -10.14 8.22 -13.75
CA ARG A 449 -9.51 6.90 -13.73
C ARG A 449 -10.10 5.99 -12.65
N TYR A 450 -10.40 6.53 -11.47
CA TYR A 450 -11.05 5.78 -10.40
C TYR A 450 -12.43 5.26 -10.83
N GLU A 451 -13.25 6.11 -11.47
CA GLU A 451 -14.56 5.69 -11.98
C GLU A 451 -14.46 4.66 -13.10
N GLU A 452 -13.42 4.73 -13.94
CA GLU A 452 -13.15 3.70 -14.95
C GLU A 452 -12.79 2.36 -14.30
N LEU A 453 -11.88 2.36 -13.32
CA LEU A 453 -11.48 1.16 -12.58
C LEU A 453 -12.67 0.50 -11.88
N LYS A 454 -13.57 1.32 -11.32
CA LYS A 454 -14.79 0.83 -10.69
C LYS A 454 -15.68 0.10 -11.70
N LYS A 455 -15.91 0.68 -12.87
CA LYS A 455 -16.68 0.05 -13.95
C LYS A 455 -16.02 -1.23 -14.45
N GLN A 456 -14.69 -1.25 -14.56
CA GLN A 456 -13.95 -2.44 -14.96
C GLN A 456 -14.12 -3.57 -13.94
N ALA A 457 -14.02 -3.27 -12.65
CA ALA A 457 -14.24 -4.27 -11.58
C ALA A 457 -15.69 -4.79 -11.56
N GLU A 458 -16.67 -3.91 -11.74
CA GLU A 458 -18.08 -4.31 -11.86
C GLU A 458 -18.31 -5.21 -13.09
N GLN A 459 -17.72 -4.85 -14.24
CA GLN A 459 -17.81 -5.66 -15.46
C GLN A 459 -17.10 -7.00 -15.32
N GLU A 460 -15.97 -7.06 -14.62
CA GLU A 460 -15.24 -8.29 -14.34
C GLU A 460 -16.09 -9.27 -13.53
N GLU A 461 -16.81 -8.80 -12.51
CA GLU A 461 -17.70 -9.65 -11.71
C GLU A 461 -18.90 -10.15 -12.53
N ILE A 462 -19.44 -9.32 -13.43
CA ILE A 462 -20.47 -9.76 -14.39
C ILE A 462 -19.90 -10.86 -15.32
N ASP A 463 -18.70 -10.68 -15.82
CA ASP A 463 -18.08 -11.62 -16.75
C ASP A 463 -17.76 -12.96 -16.05
N LYS A 464 -17.27 -12.92 -14.81
CA LYS A 464 -17.09 -14.11 -13.96
C LYS A 464 -18.41 -14.82 -13.69
N ALA A 465 -19.47 -14.08 -13.37
CA ALA A 465 -20.79 -14.66 -13.12
C ALA A 465 -21.34 -15.37 -14.37
N ALA A 466 -21.18 -14.77 -15.56
CA ALA A 466 -21.57 -15.40 -16.83
C ALA A 466 -20.78 -16.69 -17.11
N ALA A 467 -19.46 -16.65 -16.90
CA ALA A 467 -18.61 -17.84 -17.05
C ALA A 467 -18.98 -18.94 -16.05
N GLN A 468 -19.32 -18.58 -14.81
CA GLN A 468 -19.72 -19.52 -13.76
C GLN A 468 -20.96 -20.34 -14.12
N GLU A 469 -21.91 -19.76 -14.85
CA GLU A 469 -23.08 -20.51 -15.35
C GLU A 469 -22.68 -21.56 -16.39
N VAL A 470 -21.69 -21.27 -17.23
CA VAL A 470 -21.15 -22.26 -18.18
C VAL A 470 -20.35 -23.34 -17.47
N ILE A 471 -19.53 -22.97 -16.48
CA ILE A 471 -18.79 -23.92 -15.63
C ILE A 471 -19.75 -24.95 -15.02
N LYS A 472 -20.86 -24.50 -14.43
CA LYS A 472 -21.89 -25.41 -13.87
C LYS A 472 -22.47 -26.37 -14.91
N LEU A 473 -22.74 -25.89 -16.12
CA LEU A 473 -23.27 -26.74 -17.21
C LEU A 473 -22.27 -27.81 -17.65
N ILE A 474 -20.98 -27.48 -17.63
CA ILE A 474 -19.91 -28.43 -17.94
C ILE A 474 -19.77 -29.45 -16.80
N ASP A 475 -19.80 -29.00 -15.54
CA ASP A 475 -19.75 -29.88 -14.36
C ASP A 475 -20.94 -30.86 -14.34
N ASP A 476 -22.14 -30.42 -14.76
CA ASP A 476 -23.37 -31.23 -14.87
C ASP A 476 -23.27 -32.38 -15.90
N ILE A 477 -22.26 -32.38 -16.77
CA ILE A 477 -21.95 -33.51 -17.67
C ILE A 477 -21.43 -34.70 -16.83
N GLY A 478 -20.73 -34.42 -15.73
CA GLY A 478 -20.12 -35.43 -14.85
C GLY A 478 -18.74 -35.91 -15.31
N GLY A 479 -18.11 -35.19 -16.23
CA GLY A 479 -16.80 -35.55 -16.81
C GLY A 479 -16.86 -36.70 -17.82
N VAL A 480 -15.69 -37.01 -18.41
CA VAL A 480 -15.53 -37.97 -19.51
C VAL A 480 -16.06 -39.36 -19.15
N GLU A 481 -15.81 -39.82 -17.93
CA GLU A 481 -16.24 -41.15 -17.45
C GLU A 481 -17.77 -41.31 -17.38
N SER A 482 -18.50 -40.19 -17.27
CA SER A 482 -19.97 -40.16 -17.22
C SER A 482 -20.60 -40.05 -18.62
N VAL A 483 -19.81 -39.96 -19.68
CA VAL A 483 -20.31 -39.78 -21.05
C VAL A 483 -20.91 -41.10 -21.57
N THR A 484 -22.18 -41.03 -21.97
CA THR A 484 -22.95 -42.14 -22.56
C THR A 484 -23.67 -41.65 -23.81
N GLY A 485 -24.29 -42.55 -24.57
CA GLY A 485 -25.12 -42.18 -25.72
C GLY A 485 -26.28 -41.21 -25.39
N SER A 486 -26.63 -41.06 -24.10
CA SER A 486 -27.64 -40.11 -23.63
C SER A 486 -27.10 -38.74 -23.22
N SER A 487 -25.78 -38.55 -23.15
CA SER A 487 -25.14 -37.31 -22.67
C SER A 487 -25.17 -36.16 -23.69
N GLY A 488 -25.43 -36.45 -24.96
CA GLY A 488 -25.42 -35.48 -26.06
C GLY A 488 -26.22 -34.18 -25.84
N PRO A 489 -27.44 -34.19 -25.27
CA PRO A 489 -28.18 -32.97 -24.96
C PRO A 489 -27.48 -32.07 -23.93
N LYS A 490 -26.85 -32.64 -22.90
CA LYS A 490 -26.12 -31.87 -21.89
C LYS A 490 -24.87 -31.23 -22.49
N ILE A 491 -24.09 -32.02 -23.25
CA ILE A 491 -22.87 -31.58 -23.93
C ILE A 491 -23.19 -30.43 -24.91
N ARG A 492 -24.19 -30.60 -25.78
CA ARG A 492 -24.61 -29.54 -26.72
C ARG A 492 -25.12 -28.28 -26.01
N LYS A 493 -25.79 -28.41 -24.86
CA LYS A 493 -26.23 -27.26 -24.05
C LYS A 493 -25.03 -26.50 -23.49
N ALA A 494 -24.05 -27.20 -22.92
CA ALA A 494 -22.83 -26.59 -22.41
C ALA A 494 -22.02 -25.90 -23.52
N ARG A 495 -21.86 -26.55 -24.69
CA ARG A 495 -21.25 -25.98 -25.89
C ARG A 495 -21.94 -24.71 -26.37
N ALA A 496 -23.25 -24.75 -26.54
CA ALA A 496 -24.01 -23.58 -26.97
C ALA A 496 -23.90 -22.41 -25.97
N ALA A 497 -23.89 -22.71 -24.67
CA ALA A 497 -23.71 -21.68 -23.64
C ALA A 497 -22.28 -21.09 -23.64
N TYR A 498 -21.26 -21.93 -23.82
CA TYR A 498 -19.87 -21.48 -23.97
C TYR A 498 -19.67 -20.61 -25.21
N ASP A 499 -20.22 -21.02 -26.35
CA ASP A 499 -20.07 -20.29 -27.62
C ASP A 499 -20.75 -18.93 -27.58
N ALA A 500 -21.80 -18.78 -26.76
CA ALA A 500 -22.52 -17.52 -26.54
C ALA A 500 -21.76 -16.52 -25.63
N LEU A 501 -20.73 -16.95 -24.91
CA LEU A 501 -19.91 -16.06 -24.08
C LEU A 501 -19.05 -15.12 -24.95
N THR A 502 -18.77 -13.93 -24.43
CA THR A 502 -17.77 -13.02 -25.01
C THR A 502 -16.35 -13.55 -24.79
N ASP A 503 -15.37 -13.04 -25.56
CA ASP A 503 -13.97 -13.44 -25.39
C ASP A 503 -13.40 -13.09 -24.02
N ALA A 504 -13.89 -12.03 -23.37
CA ALA A 504 -13.53 -11.68 -22.00
C ALA A 504 -14.08 -12.71 -21.00
N GLN A 505 -15.35 -13.11 -21.17
CA GLN A 505 -16.02 -14.11 -20.32
C GLN A 505 -15.40 -15.50 -20.46
N LYS A 506 -15.06 -15.92 -21.68
CA LYS A 506 -14.46 -17.24 -21.95
C LYS A 506 -13.16 -17.48 -21.16
N LYS A 507 -12.38 -16.43 -20.88
CA LYS A 507 -11.16 -16.52 -20.07
C LYS A 507 -11.41 -16.99 -18.64
N TYR A 508 -12.62 -16.78 -18.12
CA TYR A 508 -13.02 -17.20 -16.78
C TYR A 508 -13.61 -18.62 -16.73
N VAL A 509 -13.80 -19.30 -17.87
CA VAL A 509 -14.30 -20.69 -17.90
C VAL A 509 -13.13 -21.65 -17.64
N THR A 510 -12.98 -22.11 -16.40
CA THR A 510 -11.81 -22.90 -15.97
C THR A 510 -11.84 -24.37 -16.37
N ASN A 511 -13.00 -24.93 -16.73
CA ASN A 511 -13.19 -26.34 -17.06
C ASN A 511 -13.49 -26.57 -18.56
N TYR A 512 -13.09 -25.64 -19.43
CA TYR A 512 -13.31 -25.75 -20.87
C TYR A 512 -12.75 -27.04 -21.48
N ASP A 513 -11.57 -27.48 -21.06
CA ASP A 513 -10.95 -28.72 -21.56
C ASP A 513 -11.79 -29.96 -21.24
N VAL A 514 -12.55 -29.93 -20.14
CA VAL A 514 -13.49 -31.02 -19.78
C VAL A 514 -14.63 -31.09 -20.79
N LEU A 515 -15.14 -29.95 -21.23
CA LEU A 515 -16.18 -29.91 -22.27
C LEU A 515 -15.69 -30.53 -23.57
N VAL A 516 -14.49 -30.14 -24.02
CA VAL A 516 -13.86 -30.69 -25.24
C VAL A 516 -13.66 -32.19 -25.11
N ALA A 517 -13.10 -32.66 -24.00
CA ALA A 517 -12.89 -34.10 -23.78
C ALA A 517 -14.21 -34.88 -23.71
N CYS A 518 -15.27 -34.29 -23.16
CA CYS A 518 -16.60 -34.92 -23.16
C CYS A 518 -17.22 -34.99 -24.56
N GLU A 519 -16.97 -33.99 -25.42
CA GLU A 519 -17.39 -34.01 -26.83
C GLU A 519 -16.67 -35.10 -27.62
N GLU A 520 -15.35 -35.17 -27.51
CA GLU A 520 -14.55 -36.23 -28.14
C GLU A 520 -14.96 -37.62 -27.67
N ALA A 521 -15.16 -37.80 -26.37
CA ALA A 521 -15.62 -39.07 -25.81
C ALA A 521 -17.01 -39.45 -26.31
N PHE A 522 -17.91 -38.47 -26.50
CA PHE A 522 -19.24 -38.69 -27.04
C PHE A 522 -19.20 -39.08 -28.52
N ASP A 523 -18.36 -38.42 -29.32
CA ASP A 523 -18.15 -38.74 -30.74
C ASP A 523 -17.46 -40.10 -30.94
N ALA A 524 -16.60 -40.51 -29.99
CA ALA A 524 -15.93 -41.79 -29.99
C ALA A 524 -16.82 -42.97 -29.56
N ILE A 525 -18.04 -42.73 -29.05
CA ILE A 525 -18.99 -43.81 -28.77
C ILE A 525 -19.31 -44.48 -30.12
N PRO A 526 -18.89 -45.75 -30.33
CA PRO A 526 -19.16 -46.42 -31.59
C PRO A 526 -20.67 -46.50 -31.74
N ASN A 527 -21.20 -45.80 -32.75
CA ASN A 527 -22.58 -45.99 -33.18
C ASN A 527 -22.80 -47.50 -33.30
N PRO A 528 -23.66 -48.13 -32.48
CA PRO A 528 -24.20 -49.40 -32.91
C PRO A 528 -25.00 -49.03 -34.15
N VAL A 529 -24.46 -49.36 -35.33
CA VAL A 529 -25.28 -49.49 -36.52
C VAL A 529 -26.46 -50.33 -36.07
N PRO A 530 -27.70 -49.80 -36.01
CA PRO A 530 -28.84 -50.66 -35.84
C PRO A 530 -28.86 -51.45 -37.14
N THR A 531 -28.40 -52.70 -37.12
CA THR A 531 -28.90 -53.68 -38.07
C THR A 531 -30.41 -53.49 -38.11
N PRO A 532 -31.03 -53.24 -39.28
CA PRO A 532 -32.47 -53.15 -39.39
C PRO A 532 -33.07 -54.45 -38.87
N VAL A 533 -33.47 -54.45 -37.60
CA VAL A 533 -34.27 -55.54 -37.06
C VAL A 533 -35.65 -55.34 -37.65
N THR A 534 -36.15 -56.37 -38.31
CA THR A 534 -37.55 -56.42 -38.73
C THR A 534 -38.39 -56.03 -37.49
N PRO A 535 -39.20 -54.97 -37.54
CA PRO A 535 -39.90 -54.45 -36.37
C PRO A 535 -40.57 -55.59 -35.61
N SER A 536 -40.25 -55.73 -34.32
CA SER A 536 -40.97 -56.71 -33.49
C SER A 536 -42.45 -56.38 -33.55
N LYS A 537 -43.25 -57.38 -33.95
CA LYS A 537 -44.69 -57.25 -34.12
C LYS A 537 -45.30 -56.60 -32.86
N PRO A 538 -45.98 -55.45 -32.98
CA PRO A 538 -46.51 -54.72 -31.85
C PRO A 538 -47.49 -55.57 -31.02
N SER A 539 -47.49 -55.33 -29.70
CA SER A 539 -48.37 -56.00 -28.73
C SER A 539 -49.84 -55.79 -29.07
N LYS A 540 -50.55 -56.90 -29.13
CA LYS A 540 -51.89 -57.07 -29.68
C LYS A 540 -52.97 -56.68 -28.68
N PRO A 541 -54.09 -56.03 -29.08
CA PRO A 541 -55.34 -56.10 -28.32
C PRO A 541 -55.77 -57.58 -28.18
N LYS A 542 -56.35 -57.97 -27.04
CA LYS A 542 -56.84 -59.34 -26.83
C LYS A 542 -57.78 -59.77 -27.98
N ASP A 543 -57.63 -61.02 -28.38
CA ASP A 543 -58.42 -61.81 -29.36
C ASP A 543 -57.94 -61.84 -30.83
N ASP A 544 -57.65 -63.08 -31.26
CA ASP A 544 -57.36 -63.67 -32.60
C ASP A 544 -56.22 -63.22 -33.55
N LYS A 545 -55.45 -64.23 -33.99
CA LYS A 545 -54.22 -64.26 -34.82
C LYS A 545 -54.30 -63.37 -36.10
N PRO A 546 -53.30 -62.50 -36.41
CA PRO A 546 -53.34 -61.63 -37.59
C PRO A 546 -52.85 -62.32 -38.88
N THR A 547 -53.55 -62.09 -39.98
CA THR A 547 -53.18 -62.50 -41.34
C THR A 547 -52.36 -61.41 -42.03
N THR A 548 -51.34 -61.82 -42.79
CA THR A 548 -50.46 -60.96 -43.60
C THR A 548 -51.21 -60.34 -44.78
N GLY A 549 -51.37 -59.00 -44.80
CA GLY A 549 -51.51 -58.09 -45.96
C GLY A 549 -52.65 -58.30 -46.98
N SER A 550 -53.00 -59.52 -47.36
CA SER A 550 -53.87 -59.87 -48.49
C SER A 550 -55.33 -60.15 -48.11
N SER A 551 -55.75 -59.80 -46.89
CA SER A 551 -57.01 -60.29 -46.31
C SER A 551 -57.78 -59.27 -45.47
N PHE A 552 -57.50 -57.97 -45.63
CA PHE A 552 -58.36 -56.93 -45.06
C PHE A 552 -59.58 -56.73 -45.96
N THR A 553 -60.79 -56.91 -45.41
CA THR A 553 -62.05 -56.80 -46.18
C THR A 553 -62.35 -55.37 -46.61
N ASP A 554 -61.77 -54.38 -45.93
CA ASP A 554 -61.88 -52.95 -46.23
C ASP A 554 -60.72 -52.41 -47.08
N VAL A 555 -59.93 -53.29 -47.71
CA VAL A 555 -58.89 -52.95 -48.68
C VAL A 555 -59.14 -53.70 -49.99
N PRO A 556 -60.08 -53.22 -50.83
CA PRO A 556 -60.38 -53.86 -52.11
C PRO A 556 -59.14 -53.94 -53.01
N ALA A 557 -58.97 -55.06 -53.70
CA ALA A 557 -57.92 -55.23 -54.70
C ALA A 557 -58.00 -54.11 -55.76
N GLY A 558 -56.86 -53.51 -56.09
CA GLY A 558 -56.77 -52.37 -57.01
C GLY A 558 -56.97 -50.99 -56.37
N SER A 559 -57.26 -50.89 -55.06
CA SER A 559 -57.24 -49.61 -54.35
C SER A 559 -55.84 -48.97 -54.40
N TRP A 560 -55.74 -47.65 -54.53
CA TRP A 560 -54.46 -46.94 -54.69
C TRP A 560 -53.49 -47.15 -53.51
N TYR A 561 -53.99 -47.54 -52.34
CA TYR A 561 -53.22 -47.84 -51.13
C TYR A 561 -53.04 -49.34 -50.87
N ALA A 562 -53.55 -50.25 -51.70
CA ALA A 562 -53.54 -51.69 -51.43
C ALA A 562 -52.12 -52.23 -51.22
N ASP A 563 -51.18 -51.85 -52.09
CA ASP A 563 -49.78 -52.25 -51.99
C ASP A 563 -49.09 -51.65 -50.77
N ALA A 564 -49.39 -50.39 -50.44
CA ALA A 564 -48.86 -49.72 -49.26
C ALA A 564 -49.33 -50.40 -47.98
N VAL A 565 -50.62 -50.75 -47.88
CA VAL A 565 -51.17 -51.48 -46.73
C VAL A 565 -50.52 -52.85 -46.58
N LYS A 566 -50.33 -53.56 -47.70
CA LYS A 566 -49.61 -54.84 -47.71
C LYS A 566 -48.19 -54.65 -47.19
N TYR A 567 -47.44 -53.67 -47.70
CA TYR A 567 -46.06 -53.38 -47.30
C TYR A 567 -45.94 -53.10 -45.81
N VAL A 568 -46.71 -52.13 -45.27
CA VAL A 568 -46.59 -51.76 -43.85
C VAL A 568 -47.03 -52.87 -42.91
N SER A 569 -47.90 -53.77 -43.37
CA SER A 569 -48.33 -54.94 -42.60
C SER A 569 -47.25 -56.02 -42.60
N GLU A 570 -46.65 -56.32 -43.76
CA GLU A 570 -45.57 -57.31 -43.89
C GLU A 570 -44.30 -56.88 -43.16
N LYS A 571 -44.00 -55.57 -43.18
CA LYS A 571 -42.87 -54.98 -42.46
C LYS A 571 -43.15 -54.70 -40.98
N GLY A 572 -44.35 -55.01 -40.48
CA GLY A 572 -44.71 -54.80 -39.07
C GLY A 572 -44.79 -53.32 -38.64
N LEU A 573 -44.83 -52.39 -39.60
CA LEU A 573 -44.91 -50.96 -39.34
C LEU A 573 -46.28 -50.58 -38.80
N MET A 574 -47.36 -51.05 -39.44
CA MET A 574 -48.74 -50.78 -39.02
C MET A 574 -49.54 -52.08 -38.85
N ASN A 575 -50.41 -52.11 -37.84
CA ASN A 575 -51.39 -53.18 -37.64
C ASN A 575 -52.74 -52.84 -38.27
N GLY A 576 -53.56 -53.85 -38.54
CA GLY A 576 -55.01 -53.66 -38.68
C GLY A 576 -55.67 -53.15 -37.39
N THR A 577 -56.86 -52.57 -37.52
CA THR A 577 -57.69 -52.09 -36.40
C THR A 577 -58.60 -53.19 -35.84
N SER A 578 -58.83 -54.26 -36.59
CA SER A 578 -59.56 -55.45 -36.17
C SER A 578 -59.03 -56.70 -36.88
N LYS A 579 -59.68 -57.86 -36.65
CA LYS A 579 -59.34 -59.14 -37.30
C LYS A 579 -59.26 -59.04 -38.83
N ASN A 580 -60.20 -58.31 -39.44
CA ASN A 580 -60.34 -58.19 -40.90
C ASN A 580 -60.30 -56.74 -41.41
N GLY A 581 -60.11 -55.75 -40.53
CA GLY A 581 -60.14 -54.33 -40.91
C GLY A 581 -58.78 -53.65 -40.78
N PHE A 582 -58.38 -52.90 -41.80
CA PHE A 582 -57.26 -51.95 -41.73
C PHE A 582 -57.70 -50.54 -41.34
N SER A 583 -58.97 -50.19 -41.61
CA SER A 583 -59.56 -48.86 -41.50
C SER A 583 -58.78 -47.79 -42.26
N PRO A 584 -58.66 -47.88 -43.61
CA PRO A 584 -57.82 -46.99 -44.41
C PRO A 584 -58.17 -45.50 -44.28
N ASN A 585 -59.44 -45.19 -44.02
CA ASN A 585 -59.95 -43.83 -43.90
C ASN A 585 -59.90 -43.24 -42.48
N ALA A 586 -59.55 -44.04 -41.46
CA ALA A 586 -59.42 -43.52 -40.10
C ALA A 586 -58.14 -42.67 -39.96
N THR A 587 -58.17 -41.69 -39.06
CA THR A 587 -57.05 -40.78 -38.79
C THR A 587 -55.95 -41.47 -37.98
N THR A 588 -54.73 -40.94 -38.08
CA THR A 588 -53.55 -41.45 -37.36
C THR A 588 -53.08 -40.41 -36.34
N THR A 589 -52.56 -40.83 -35.18
CA THR A 589 -52.07 -39.88 -34.16
C THR A 589 -50.56 -39.68 -34.21
N ARG A 590 -50.07 -38.57 -33.63
CA ARG A 590 -48.63 -38.27 -33.50
C ARG A 590 -47.89 -39.40 -32.77
N GLY A 591 -48.50 -39.93 -31.70
CA GLY A 591 -48.01 -41.05 -30.92
C GLY A 591 -47.83 -42.32 -31.76
N MET A 592 -48.70 -42.57 -32.75
CA MET A 592 -48.57 -43.73 -33.63
C MET A 592 -47.30 -43.59 -34.48
N ILE A 593 -47.06 -42.41 -35.08
CA ILE A 593 -45.89 -42.19 -35.95
C ILE A 593 -44.58 -42.37 -35.19
N VAL A 594 -44.42 -41.73 -34.03
CA VAL A 594 -43.18 -41.85 -33.25
C VAL A 594 -42.97 -43.27 -32.72
N THR A 595 -44.04 -44.00 -32.41
CA THR A 595 -43.98 -45.40 -31.98
C THR A 595 -43.63 -46.34 -33.13
N ILE A 596 -44.03 -46.03 -34.36
CA ILE A 596 -43.60 -46.76 -35.56
C ILE A 596 -42.09 -46.59 -35.76
N LEU A 597 -41.61 -45.34 -35.75
CA LEU A 597 -40.19 -45.04 -35.96
C LEU A 597 -39.31 -45.63 -34.84
N ALA A 598 -39.74 -45.55 -33.58
CA ALA A 598 -39.04 -46.18 -32.47
C ALA A 598 -38.88 -47.70 -32.68
N ARG A 599 -39.92 -48.38 -33.18
CA ARG A 599 -39.86 -49.83 -33.48
C ARG A 599 -38.95 -50.15 -34.68
N VAL A 600 -38.91 -49.28 -35.68
CA VAL A 600 -37.95 -49.40 -36.81
C VAL A 600 -36.52 -49.38 -36.29
N GLU A 601 -36.25 -48.60 -35.24
CA GLU A 601 -34.95 -48.49 -34.58
C GLU A 601 -34.71 -49.56 -33.50
N GLY A 602 -35.57 -50.59 -33.43
CA GLY A 602 -35.43 -51.69 -32.47
C GLY A 602 -35.80 -51.34 -31.02
N VAL A 603 -36.42 -50.18 -30.78
CA VAL A 603 -36.85 -49.78 -29.43
C VAL A 603 -38.05 -50.62 -28.99
N ASN A 604 -37.96 -51.19 -27.79
CA ASN A 604 -39.09 -51.85 -27.16
C ASN A 604 -40.14 -50.79 -26.75
N THR A 605 -41.27 -50.77 -27.45
CA THR A 605 -42.36 -49.81 -27.21
C THR A 605 -43.47 -50.35 -26.30
N ASN A 606 -43.19 -51.37 -25.50
CA ASN A 606 -44.14 -51.85 -24.50
C ASN A 606 -44.26 -50.86 -23.33
N GLY A 607 -45.47 -50.66 -22.82
CA GLY A 607 -45.73 -49.82 -21.66
C GLY A 607 -47.09 -49.15 -21.68
N THR A 608 -47.40 -48.46 -20.59
CA THR A 608 -48.63 -47.67 -20.42
C THR A 608 -48.26 -46.23 -20.05
N PRO A 609 -48.75 -45.20 -20.78
CA PRO A 609 -49.58 -45.30 -21.99
C PRO A 609 -48.79 -45.86 -23.20
N TRP A 610 -49.51 -46.42 -24.17
CA TRP A 610 -48.93 -47.20 -25.28
C TRP A 610 -47.90 -46.45 -26.15
N TYR A 611 -47.92 -45.11 -26.15
CA TYR A 611 -46.97 -44.28 -26.89
C TYR A 611 -45.79 -43.79 -26.05
N ALA A 612 -45.76 -44.00 -24.72
CA ALA A 612 -44.80 -43.35 -23.82
C ALA A 612 -43.34 -43.66 -24.19
N ALA A 613 -43.04 -44.92 -24.51
CA ALA A 613 -41.71 -45.32 -24.93
C ALA A 613 -41.29 -44.67 -26.27
N GLY A 614 -42.21 -44.65 -27.25
CA GLY A 614 -41.98 -43.98 -28.54
C GLY A 614 -41.84 -42.46 -28.41
N GLN A 615 -42.64 -41.83 -27.54
CA GLN A 615 -42.57 -40.42 -27.21
C GLN A 615 -41.21 -40.07 -26.59
N LYS A 616 -40.80 -40.79 -25.54
CA LYS A 616 -39.52 -40.57 -24.87
C LYS A 616 -38.35 -40.73 -25.86
N TRP A 617 -38.39 -41.78 -26.68
CA TRP A 617 -37.37 -42.01 -27.69
C TRP A 617 -37.32 -40.87 -28.72
N ALA A 618 -38.46 -40.44 -29.26
CA ALA A 618 -38.50 -39.38 -30.25
C ALA A 618 -38.06 -38.01 -29.70
N MET A 619 -38.39 -37.70 -28.44
CA MET A 619 -37.89 -36.51 -27.76
C MET A 619 -36.38 -36.55 -27.57
N SER A 620 -35.85 -37.68 -27.11
CA SER A 620 -34.41 -37.85 -26.87
C SER A 620 -33.59 -37.72 -28.15
N ASN A 621 -34.19 -38.04 -29.30
CA ASN A 621 -33.55 -37.95 -30.61
C ASN A 621 -33.92 -36.67 -31.39
N GLY A 622 -34.61 -35.70 -30.78
CA GLY A 622 -34.99 -34.44 -31.43
C GLY A 622 -35.98 -34.59 -32.60
N ILE A 623 -36.68 -35.73 -32.70
CA ILE A 623 -37.64 -36.05 -33.76
C ILE A 623 -38.99 -35.40 -33.47
N SER A 624 -39.36 -35.32 -32.19
CA SER A 624 -40.63 -34.75 -31.71
C SER A 624 -40.40 -33.99 -30.41
N ASP A 625 -41.22 -32.97 -30.16
CA ASP A 625 -41.25 -32.22 -28.89
C ASP A 625 -42.01 -32.95 -27.77
N GLY A 626 -42.64 -34.10 -28.08
CA GLY A 626 -43.41 -34.86 -27.12
C GLY A 626 -44.87 -34.41 -26.94
N THR A 627 -45.29 -33.31 -27.57
CA THR A 627 -46.61 -32.72 -27.31
C THR A 627 -47.72 -33.46 -28.07
N ASN A 628 -48.92 -33.49 -27.48
CA ASN A 628 -50.17 -33.96 -28.07
C ASN A 628 -50.10 -35.35 -28.76
N MET A 629 -49.53 -36.37 -28.11
CA MET A 629 -49.33 -37.71 -28.69
C MET A 629 -50.62 -38.45 -29.07
N VAL A 630 -51.74 -38.11 -28.42
CA VAL A 630 -53.06 -38.67 -28.76
C VAL A 630 -53.77 -37.88 -29.87
N GLY A 631 -53.30 -36.68 -30.18
CA GLY A 631 -53.86 -35.84 -31.24
C GLY A 631 -53.56 -36.37 -32.63
N GLU A 632 -54.47 -36.11 -33.56
CA GLU A 632 -54.31 -36.46 -34.97
C GLU A 632 -53.08 -35.77 -35.56
N VAL A 633 -52.31 -36.51 -36.36
CA VAL A 633 -51.13 -35.98 -37.03
C VAL A 633 -51.56 -35.30 -38.33
N THR A 634 -51.17 -34.04 -38.52
CA THR A 634 -51.37 -33.35 -39.79
C THR A 634 -50.34 -33.80 -40.82
N ARG A 635 -50.58 -33.57 -42.11
CA ARG A 635 -49.64 -33.94 -43.19
C ARG A 635 -48.30 -33.22 -43.04
N GLU A 636 -48.30 -31.95 -42.66
CA GLU A 636 -47.08 -31.18 -42.41
C GLU A 636 -46.33 -31.67 -41.16
N GLN A 637 -47.03 -32.12 -40.13
CA GLN A 637 -46.40 -32.70 -38.94
C GLN A 637 -45.78 -34.07 -39.25
N LEU A 638 -46.45 -34.89 -40.06
CA LEU A 638 -45.89 -36.16 -40.52
C LEU A 638 -44.61 -35.93 -41.34
N ALA A 639 -44.62 -34.97 -42.27
CA ALA A 639 -43.44 -34.60 -43.04
C ALA A 639 -42.31 -34.10 -42.13
N ALA A 640 -42.61 -33.22 -41.16
CA ALA A 640 -41.63 -32.70 -40.21
C ALA A 640 -41.02 -33.80 -39.33
N ILE A 641 -41.83 -34.76 -38.87
CA ILE A 641 -41.36 -35.91 -38.08
C ILE A 641 -40.41 -36.78 -38.91
N LEU A 642 -40.78 -37.10 -40.16
CA LEU A 642 -39.94 -37.91 -41.05
C LEU A 642 -38.67 -37.18 -41.48
N TYR A 643 -38.73 -35.87 -41.73
CA TYR A 643 -37.57 -35.03 -42.05
C TYR A 643 -36.56 -34.99 -40.91
N ARG A 644 -37.03 -34.74 -39.68
CA ARG A 644 -36.16 -34.72 -38.49
C ARG A 644 -35.57 -36.09 -38.22
N TYR A 645 -36.35 -37.15 -38.38
CA TYR A 645 -35.84 -38.52 -38.28
C TYR A 645 -34.79 -38.80 -39.37
N ALA A 646 -35.03 -38.42 -40.62
CA ALA A 646 -34.05 -38.59 -41.70
C ALA A 646 -32.74 -37.83 -41.41
N LYS A 647 -32.83 -36.58 -40.96
CA LYS A 647 -31.69 -35.77 -40.55
C LYS A 647 -30.94 -36.40 -39.37
N GLN A 648 -31.66 -36.93 -38.38
CA GLN A 648 -31.08 -37.62 -37.23
C GLN A 648 -30.36 -38.92 -37.63
N LYS A 649 -30.84 -39.62 -38.65
CA LYS A 649 -30.20 -40.82 -39.21
C LYS A 649 -29.06 -40.53 -40.17
N GLY A 650 -28.82 -39.26 -40.51
CA GLY A 650 -27.83 -38.86 -41.50
C GLY A 650 -28.23 -39.19 -42.94
N TYR A 651 -29.53 -39.40 -43.21
CA TYR A 651 -30.02 -39.59 -44.58
C TYR A 651 -29.95 -38.29 -45.36
N ASP A 652 -29.86 -38.40 -46.70
CA ASP A 652 -29.86 -37.24 -47.58
C ASP A 652 -31.21 -36.50 -47.49
N VAL A 653 -31.15 -35.29 -46.96
CA VAL A 653 -32.27 -34.36 -46.86
C VAL A 653 -32.06 -33.10 -47.69
N SER A 654 -31.08 -33.11 -48.60
CA SER A 654 -30.68 -31.94 -49.39
C SER A 654 -31.66 -31.58 -50.51
N LYS A 655 -32.48 -32.54 -50.97
CA LYS A 655 -33.47 -32.25 -52.02
C LYS A 655 -34.55 -31.31 -51.52
N SER A 656 -34.90 -30.35 -52.37
CA SER A 656 -35.99 -29.42 -52.15
C SER A 656 -36.73 -29.18 -53.46
N ALA A 657 -38.05 -29.06 -53.39
CA ALA A 657 -38.91 -28.74 -54.51
C ALA A 657 -39.74 -27.50 -54.18
N ALA A 658 -39.82 -26.57 -55.14
CA ALA A 658 -40.73 -25.44 -55.02
C ALA A 658 -42.18 -25.96 -54.93
N LEU A 659 -42.92 -25.52 -53.91
CA LEU A 659 -44.31 -25.95 -53.69
C LEU A 659 -45.32 -25.18 -54.54
N THR A 660 -44.86 -24.32 -55.46
CA THR A 660 -45.70 -23.43 -56.28
C THR A 660 -46.69 -24.16 -57.18
N ALA A 661 -46.50 -25.46 -57.43
CA ALA A 661 -47.45 -26.32 -58.13
C ALA A 661 -48.72 -26.64 -57.31
N PHE A 662 -48.75 -26.31 -56.02
CA PHE A 662 -49.87 -26.57 -55.12
C PHE A 662 -50.57 -25.28 -54.71
N SER A 663 -51.88 -25.23 -54.92
CA SER A 663 -52.70 -24.04 -54.68
C SER A 663 -52.85 -23.63 -53.21
N ASP A 664 -52.44 -24.48 -52.27
CA ASP A 664 -52.49 -24.27 -50.83
C ASP A 664 -51.10 -24.32 -50.16
N ALA A 665 -50.04 -24.10 -50.95
CA ALA A 665 -48.66 -24.08 -50.45
C ALA A 665 -48.42 -22.97 -49.41
N ASP A 666 -49.19 -21.88 -49.46
CA ASP A 666 -49.18 -20.78 -48.49
C ASP A 666 -49.69 -21.21 -47.10
N LYS A 667 -50.42 -22.32 -46.99
CA LYS A 667 -50.90 -22.87 -45.72
C LYS A 667 -49.86 -23.72 -44.98
N VAL A 668 -48.70 -23.95 -45.59
CA VAL A 668 -47.61 -24.69 -44.93
C VAL A 668 -47.04 -23.83 -43.81
N SER A 669 -47.10 -24.35 -42.58
CA SER A 669 -46.53 -23.65 -41.44
C SER A 669 -45.02 -23.46 -41.63
N GLY A 670 -44.49 -22.31 -41.19
CA GLY A 670 -43.06 -21.98 -41.37
C GLY A 670 -42.10 -23.07 -40.85
N TYR A 671 -42.43 -23.70 -39.73
CA TYR A 671 -41.62 -24.79 -39.14
C TYR A 671 -41.57 -26.07 -40.00
N ALA A 672 -42.53 -26.25 -40.92
CA ALA A 672 -42.67 -27.43 -41.76
C ALA A 672 -42.28 -27.15 -43.22
N SER A 673 -41.95 -25.91 -43.58
CA SER A 673 -41.66 -25.51 -44.97
C SER A 673 -40.58 -26.37 -45.61
N GLU A 674 -39.42 -26.48 -44.96
CA GLU A 674 -38.29 -27.28 -45.43
C GLU A 674 -38.66 -28.77 -45.55
N ALA A 675 -39.31 -29.32 -44.54
CA ALA A 675 -39.74 -30.71 -44.52
C ALA A 675 -40.77 -31.04 -45.61
N MET A 676 -41.67 -30.11 -45.91
CA MET A 676 -42.67 -30.26 -46.97
C MET A 676 -42.04 -30.18 -48.36
N GLN A 677 -41.12 -29.24 -48.58
CA GLN A 677 -40.36 -29.13 -49.82
C GLN A 677 -39.55 -30.40 -50.09
N TRP A 678 -38.86 -30.91 -49.08
CA TRP A 678 -38.12 -32.17 -49.15
C TRP A 678 -39.04 -33.36 -49.41
N ALA A 679 -40.15 -33.49 -48.68
CA ALA A 679 -41.08 -34.60 -48.85
C ALA A 679 -41.72 -34.62 -50.25
N VAL A 680 -41.95 -33.45 -50.86
CA VAL A 680 -42.41 -33.34 -52.26
C VAL A 680 -41.29 -33.69 -53.23
N ALA A 681 -40.07 -33.18 -53.03
CA ALA A 681 -38.92 -33.46 -53.89
C ALA A 681 -38.57 -34.95 -53.94
N GLU A 682 -38.68 -35.64 -52.80
CA GLU A 682 -38.47 -37.09 -52.70
C GLU A 682 -39.69 -37.92 -53.19
N GLY A 683 -40.80 -37.25 -53.49
CA GLY A 683 -42.05 -37.86 -53.89
C GLY A 683 -42.67 -38.71 -52.79
N LEU A 684 -42.40 -38.41 -51.51
CA LEU A 684 -43.10 -38.94 -50.35
C LEU A 684 -44.53 -38.37 -50.34
N LEU A 685 -44.65 -37.05 -50.53
CA LEU A 685 -45.90 -36.33 -50.73
C LEU A 685 -46.06 -35.94 -52.20
N GLN A 686 -47.23 -36.19 -52.77
CA GLN A 686 -47.55 -35.87 -54.17
C GLN A 686 -48.73 -34.91 -54.31
N GLY A 687 -49.38 -34.57 -53.20
CA GLY A 687 -50.66 -33.84 -53.19
C GLY A 687 -51.82 -34.62 -53.81
N SER A 688 -53.00 -33.99 -53.82
CA SER A 688 -54.21 -34.48 -54.49
C SER A 688 -55.00 -33.29 -55.01
N ASN A 689 -55.53 -33.36 -56.23
CA ASN A 689 -56.29 -32.27 -56.87
C ASN A 689 -55.57 -30.90 -56.82
N GLY A 690 -54.25 -30.90 -57.01
CA GLY A 690 -53.43 -29.68 -56.98
C GLY A 690 -53.25 -29.05 -55.58
N LYS A 691 -53.43 -29.83 -54.50
CA LYS A 691 -53.30 -29.38 -53.10
C LYS A 691 -52.45 -30.34 -52.26
N LEU A 692 -51.67 -29.80 -51.32
CA LEU A 692 -50.90 -30.55 -50.33
C LEU A 692 -51.70 -30.91 -49.08
N ASP A 693 -52.68 -30.06 -48.74
CA ASP A 693 -53.49 -30.09 -47.52
C ASP A 693 -52.65 -30.14 -46.23
N PRO A 694 -51.69 -29.21 -46.03
CA PRO A 694 -50.64 -29.35 -45.01
C PRO A 694 -51.18 -29.50 -43.58
N GLN A 695 -52.26 -28.80 -43.26
CA GLN A 695 -52.88 -28.82 -41.93
C GLN A 695 -53.96 -29.90 -41.78
N GLY A 696 -54.33 -30.62 -42.84
CA GLY A 696 -55.31 -31.71 -42.78
C GLY A 696 -54.76 -32.96 -42.08
N SER A 697 -55.63 -33.70 -41.39
CA SER A 697 -55.28 -34.95 -40.71
C SER A 697 -54.91 -36.06 -41.70
N ALA A 698 -53.82 -36.78 -41.43
CA ALA A 698 -53.38 -37.88 -42.28
C ALA A 698 -54.13 -39.18 -41.96
N THR A 699 -54.79 -39.76 -42.97
CA THR A 699 -55.47 -41.05 -42.83
C THR A 699 -54.47 -42.20 -42.79
N ARG A 700 -54.88 -43.35 -42.26
CA ARG A 700 -54.04 -44.55 -42.18
C ARG A 700 -53.55 -45.04 -43.54
N ALA A 701 -54.36 -44.94 -44.60
CA ALA A 701 -53.94 -45.27 -45.97
C ALA A 701 -52.86 -44.31 -46.49
N GLN A 702 -52.99 -43.01 -46.18
CA GLN A 702 -52.00 -42.00 -46.56
C GLN A 702 -50.68 -42.20 -45.80
N VAL A 703 -50.75 -42.41 -44.49
CA VAL A 703 -49.59 -42.73 -43.66
C VAL A 703 -48.90 -44.01 -44.15
N ALA A 704 -49.65 -45.07 -44.46
CA ALA A 704 -49.08 -46.31 -44.99
C ALA A 704 -48.30 -46.08 -46.29
N THR A 705 -48.87 -45.28 -47.19
CA THR A 705 -48.24 -44.96 -48.48
C THR A 705 -46.98 -44.12 -48.31
N ILE A 706 -47.03 -43.12 -47.42
CA ILE A 706 -45.87 -42.26 -47.13
C ILE A 706 -44.77 -43.07 -46.46
N LEU A 707 -45.10 -43.94 -45.49
CA LEU A 707 -44.14 -44.80 -44.81
C LEU A 707 -43.49 -45.80 -45.77
N MET A 708 -44.27 -46.45 -46.64
CA MET A 708 -43.71 -47.34 -47.67
C MET A 708 -42.67 -46.61 -48.53
N ARG A 709 -43.05 -45.45 -49.09
CA ARG A 709 -42.14 -44.64 -49.91
C ARG A 709 -40.90 -44.18 -49.14
N PHE A 710 -41.07 -43.78 -47.88
CA PHE A 710 -39.98 -43.34 -47.03
C PHE A 710 -38.99 -44.49 -46.78
N MET A 711 -39.47 -45.69 -46.46
CA MET A 711 -38.63 -46.87 -46.23
C MET A 711 -37.94 -47.35 -47.52
N GLU A 712 -38.57 -47.23 -48.68
CA GLU A 712 -37.98 -47.67 -49.95
C GLU A 712 -36.97 -46.67 -50.54
N LYS A 713 -37.21 -45.37 -50.32
CA LYS A 713 -36.43 -44.30 -50.97
C LYS A 713 -35.36 -43.72 -50.07
N ILE A 714 -35.64 -43.55 -48.78
CA ILE A 714 -34.81 -42.78 -47.85
C ILE A 714 -34.09 -43.71 -46.88
N ALA A 715 -34.83 -44.52 -46.11
CA ALA A 715 -34.28 -45.39 -45.08
C ALA A 715 -33.89 -46.78 -45.63
N LYS A 716 -33.00 -46.81 -46.63
CA LYS A 716 -32.56 -48.03 -47.35
C LYS A 716 -31.71 -48.97 -46.51
#